data_AF-A0A2E3DMH0-F1
#
_entry.id   AF-A0A2E3DMH0-F1
#
_cell.length_a   1.000
_cell.length_b   1.000
_cell.length_c   1.000
_cell.angle_alpha   90.00
_cell.angle_beta   90.00
_cell.angle_gamma   90.00
#
_symmetry.space_group_name_H-M   'P 1'
#
loop_
_entity.id
_entity.type
_entity.pdbx_description
1 polymer ?
#
loop_
_entity_poly.entity_id
_entity_poly.type
_entity_poly.pdbx_seq_one_letter_code
_entity_poly.pdbx_strand_id
1 'polypeptide(L)'
;MTYIVLGNIMPFQRLNLALTLLSQLLLVTLVLGDDWPQWRGPNRDAKSNESGLLQSWPVDGPPLVWKTDELGEGYASVVVANGRLHTIGNEAGTIFAYALSESTGELLWKAKIGESSRHAMSTPTIDGDYVYALDPDGELSCLHAVTGALEWHVDFMADFSGKLQSGRGYGESPLIDGKHLICTPGGDEAIVVALNKATGEVVWKTAAPTIGDKGGDGAAFSSIVKTRIDEIDMYVQLVGRGLIGIECTSGRYLWGYNDICADIVNIPTPVIYDDLVFSANGYNAGSVLLQLRPADEGTIEVREVYRLAGNQFQNHHGGVVALEGKIFGGHGSNNGLPTCVDLISGEVLWKRRGPGVGSAAVVYADNRFVFRYQNGVVALLAANEKGFSMKGKLQIPGAGGDSWSHPVIANGALMLREQNSLYVHDIRDVGDTNTEVKNEIPSAFTDTIESRLTQLGVDYSSVGQHHRQSSMFDAELFYSYLMVKTELSAVREIPIVSLVGNDNGEFPSEIIEVLSDVSQDFVIDLAGLDLTVSQFQQLNPLSHLKGLDLQFCTGLTPDVLAEISKLKGLRALRLAGTEVSDSSIELIAKLTSLRSLDLEVCENISDVSMPEITTMKELRCLILKKTAFEKLKITDTGLADLPQLEQLEVLSLYGNRVTDEGMQSLAKVTTLRVLDLSLVGISDNGVTTLAPLQQLEELYLLYNTGFAGPLLSDRSVATIAEFKQLKQLSLVGSKITNTSVESLSGLKRLEKIQLQYSRINADGIRAIQAALPAVLINK
;
A
#
# COMPACT_ATOMS: atom_id res chain seq x y z
N MET A 1 -13.37 34.81 73.33
CA MET A 1 -14.63 35.33 73.91
C MET A 1 -14.90 36.63 73.16
N THR A 2 -15.92 36.79 72.32
CA THR A 2 -17.29 36.27 72.41
C THR A 2 -17.96 36.37 71.02
N TYR A 3 -18.60 35.27 70.61
CA TYR A 3 -19.80 35.06 69.78
C TYR A 3 -20.27 36.15 68.79
N ILE A 4 -20.35 35.92 67.46
CA ILE A 4 -21.36 35.16 66.66
C ILE A 4 -22.80 35.71 66.84
N VAL A 5 -23.51 36.00 65.73
CA VAL A 5 -24.79 35.34 65.30
C VAL A 5 -25.72 36.23 64.43
N LEU A 6 -25.87 35.77 63.17
CA LEU A 6 -27.03 35.64 62.26
C LEU A 6 -27.81 36.84 61.67
N GLY A 7 -28.10 36.68 60.37
CA GLY A 7 -29.30 37.23 59.71
C GLY A 7 -29.23 37.27 58.18
N ASN A 8 -29.53 36.15 57.51
CA ASN A 8 -29.71 36.04 56.05
C ASN A 8 -30.87 36.90 55.51
N ILE A 9 -30.78 37.35 54.24
CA ILE A 9 -31.78 37.24 53.14
C ILE A 9 -31.15 37.81 51.84
N MET A 10 -31.12 37.00 50.76
CA MET A 10 -30.77 37.32 49.36
C MET A 10 -32.05 37.63 48.53
N PRO A 11 -32.03 38.03 47.22
CA PRO A 11 -30.90 38.12 46.27
C PRO A 11 -30.81 39.41 45.42
N PHE A 12 -29.64 39.62 44.81
CA PHE A 12 -29.35 40.62 43.77
C PHE A 12 -29.46 40.01 42.37
N GLN A 13 -30.14 40.71 41.46
CA GLN A 13 -30.00 40.54 40.01
C GLN A 13 -29.15 41.67 39.43
N ARG A 14 -28.42 41.34 38.35
CA ARG A 14 -27.73 42.21 37.38
C ARG A 14 -26.27 42.59 37.68
N LEU A 15 -25.36 41.69 37.31
CA LEU A 15 -24.14 42.03 36.55
C LEU A 15 -23.50 40.71 36.07
N ASN A 16 -23.23 40.60 34.76
CA ASN A 16 -22.32 39.65 34.07
C ASN A 16 -22.94 39.18 32.75
N LEU A 17 -22.99 40.08 31.76
CA LEU A 17 -23.21 39.74 30.36
C LEU A 17 -22.17 40.49 29.51
N ALA A 18 -20.89 40.27 29.78
CA ALA A 18 -19.79 40.84 29.00
C ALA A 18 -18.46 40.05 29.08
N LEU A 19 -18.43 38.84 29.67
CA LEU A 19 -17.20 38.04 29.80
C LEU A 19 -17.31 36.57 29.35
N THR A 20 -18.39 36.20 28.66
CA THR A 20 -18.61 34.84 28.11
C THR A 20 -18.83 34.87 26.59
N LEU A 21 -18.04 35.67 25.89
CA LEU A 21 -18.04 35.77 24.42
C LEU A 21 -16.62 35.80 23.83
N LEU A 22 -15.66 35.19 24.54
CA LEU A 22 -14.25 35.09 24.12
C LEU A 22 -13.61 33.73 24.43
N SER A 23 -14.39 32.65 24.43
CA SER A 23 -13.88 31.27 24.60
C SER A 23 -14.41 30.27 23.56
N GLN A 24 -14.96 30.74 22.44
CA GLN A 24 -15.22 29.94 21.24
C GLN A 24 -14.35 30.49 20.10
N LEU A 25 -13.03 30.49 20.28
CA LEU A 25 -12.17 30.34 19.10
C LEU A 25 -12.27 28.86 18.72
N LEU A 26 -12.90 28.57 17.58
CA LEU A 26 -12.57 27.34 16.86
C LEU A 26 -11.04 27.31 16.76
N LEU A 27 -10.41 26.26 17.28
CA LEU A 27 -9.09 25.88 16.79
C LEU A 27 -9.30 25.50 15.32
N VAL A 28 -9.13 26.47 14.42
CA VAL A 28 -8.79 26.14 13.04
C VAL A 28 -7.37 25.61 13.14
N THR A 29 -7.21 24.30 13.06
CA THR A 29 -5.92 23.66 12.81
C THR A 29 -5.40 24.22 11.50
N LEU A 30 -4.50 25.20 11.58
CA LEU A 30 -3.75 25.67 10.42
C LEU A 30 -2.86 24.51 9.97
N VAL A 31 -3.15 23.96 8.80
CA VAL A 31 -2.23 23.07 8.09
C VAL A 31 -1.00 23.91 7.74
N LEU A 32 0.12 23.63 8.39
CA LEU A 32 1.41 24.20 8.04
C LEU A 32 2.00 23.33 6.93
N GLY A 33 1.80 23.71 5.67
CA GLY A 33 2.43 23.01 4.54
C GLY A 33 3.95 23.02 4.67
N ASP A 34 4.58 21.89 4.34
CA ASP A 34 6.02 21.71 4.29
C ASP A 34 6.43 21.31 2.87
N ASP A 35 7.49 21.93 2.35
CA ASP A 35 8.02 21.61 1.02
C ASP A 35 8.72 20.23 1.05
N TRP A 36 8.86 19.61 -0.12
CA TRP A 36 9.50 18.30 -0.28
C TRP A 36 10.60 18.38 -1.35
N PRO A 37 11.69 19.12 -1.09
CA PRO A 37 12.63 19.52 -2.13
C PRO A 37 13.55 18.40 -2.62
N GLN A 38 13.58 17.25 -1.94
CA GLN A 38 14.53 16.17 -2.21
C GLN A 38 13.96 14.78 -1.91
N TRP A 39 14.70 13.76 -2.35
CA TRP A 39 14.39 12.35 -2.09
C TRP A 39 14.05 12.08 -0.63
N ARG A 40 12.86 11.48 -0.42
CA ARG A 40 12.33 11.12 0.89
C ARG A 40 12.17 12.31 1.85
N GLY A 41 11.93 13.50 1.31
CA GLY A 41 11.54 14.68 2.06
C GLY A 41 12.71 15.51 2.54
N PRO A 42 12.45 16.60 3.29
CA PRO A 42 13.46 17.59 3.65
C PRO A 42 14.67 16.99 4.38
N ASN A 43 14.47 15.89 5.12
CA ASN A 43 15.51 15.21 5.89
C ASN A 43 15.93 13.83 5.32
N ARG A 44 15.41 13.43 4.15
CA ARG A 44 15.60 12.10 3.50
C ARG A 44 15.17 10.89 4.35
N ASP A 45 14.27 11.10 5.32
CA ASP A 45 13.81 10.08 6.27
C ASP A 45 12.39 9.55 5.95
N ALA A 46 11.76 10.06 4.88
CA ALA A 46 10.37 9.84 4.49
C ALA A 46 9.36 10.24 5.57
N LYS A 47 9.61 11.36 6.24
CA LYS A 47 8.64 11.99 7.15
C LYS A 47 8.25 13.38 6.64
N SER A 48 6.95 13.66 6.62
CA SER A 48 6.44 15.03 6.54
C SER A 48 6.18 15.54 7.96
N ASN A 49 6.50 16.81 8.21
CA ASN A 49 6.22 17.47 9.49
C ASN A 49 4.80 18.04 9.57
N GLU A 50 4.02 17.88 8.51
CA GLU A 50 2.64 18.37 8.45
C GLU A 50 1.75 17.69 9.49
N SER A 51 0.78 18.46 9.98
CA SER A 51 -0.25 18.02 10.92
C SER A 51 -1.61 18.59 10.50
N GLY A 52 -2.69 18.05 11.05
CA GLY A 52 -4.04 18.35 10.57
C GLY A 52 -4.34 17.64 9.24
N LEU A 53 -3.78 16.44 9.08
CA LEU A 53 -4.04 15.57 7.94
C LEU A 53 -5.09 14.52 8.31
N LEU A 54 -5.79 14.01 7.29
CA LEU A 54 -6.80 12.97 7.42
C LEU A 54 -6.28 11.76 8.20
N GLN A 55 -6.90 11.53 9.36
CA GLN A 55 -6.59 10.43 10.26
C GLN A 55 -7.23 9.10 9.83
N SER A 56 -8.20 9.16 8.93
CA SER A 56 -8.80 8.05 8.19
C SER A 56 -9.11 8.54 6.77
N TRP A 57 -9.05 7.65 5.78
CA TRP A 57 -9.46 8.02 4.43
C TRP A 57 -10.93 7.68 4.17
N PRO A 58 -11.62 8.52 3.37
CA PRO A 58 -12.88 8.17 2.76
C PRO A 58 -12.77 6.96 1.84
N VAL A 59 -13.91 6.72 1.19
CA VAL A 59 -14.15 5.45 0.56
C VAL A 59 -13.34 5.21 -0.71
N ASP A 60 -13.37 6.18 -1.57
CA ASP A 60 -12.56 6.13 -2.78
C ASP A 60 -11.10 6.58 -2.53
N GLY A 61 -10.66 6.57 -1.27
CA GLY A 61 -9.45 7.22 -0.80
C GLY A 61 -9.66 8.72 -0.51
N PRO A 62 -8.59 9.47 -0.26
CA PRO A 62 -8.65 10.92 -0.14
C PRO A 62 -9.09 11.56 -1.48
N PRO A 63 -9.80 12.70 -1.46
CA PRO A 63 -10.28 13.37 -2.67
C PRO A 63 -9.16 13.62 -3.70
N LEU A 64 -9.34 13.20 -4.95
CA LEU A 64 -8.43 13.55 -6.04
C LEU A 64 -8.63 15.02 -6.42
N VAL A 65 -7.56 15.81 -6.37
CA VAL A 65 -7.58 17.23 -6.78
C VAL A 65 -7.39 17.34 -8.28
N TRP A 66 -6.34 16.70 -8.79
CA TRP A 66 -6.03 16.66 -10.21
C TRP A 66 -5.17 15.44 -10.53
N LYS A 67 -5.11 15.11 -11.83
CA LYS A 67 -4.20 14.11 -12.36
C LYS A 67 -3.61 14.56 -13.69
N THR A 68 -2.47 13.99 -14.06
CA THR A 68 -1.89 14.11 -15.40
C THR A 68 -1.33 12.76 -15.85
N ASP A 69 -1.38 12.48 -17.14
CA ASP A 69 -0.85 11.27 -17.79
C ASP A 69 0.30 11.62 -18.78
N GLU A 70 0.85 12.85 -18.65
CA GLU A 70 1.80 13.47 -19.58
C GLU A 70 3.28 13.35 -19.13
N LEU A 71 3.56 12.57 -18.09
CA LEU A 71 4.94 12.33 -17.65
C LEU A 71 5.54 11.19 -18.46
N GLY A 72 6.86 11.12 -18.63
CA GLY A 72 7.48 9.91 -19.18
C GLY A 72 7.40 8.73 -18.20
N GLU A 73 7.56 7.50 -18.70
CA GLU A 73 7.59 6.26 -17.91
C GLU A 73 8.78 6.25 -16.94
N GLY A 74 8.62 5.64 -15.75
CA GLY A 74 9.68 5.59 -14.75
C GLY A 74 9.21 5.49 -13.30
N TYR A 75 10.19 5.35 -12.41
CA TYR A 75 10.01 5.12 -10.96
C TYR A 75 10.49 6.30 -10.11
N ALA A 76 11.06 7.34 -10.70
CA ALA A 76 11.44 8.54 -9.95
C ALA A 76 10.21 9.10 -9.23
N SER A 77 10.36 9.54 -7.99
CA SER A 77 9.30 10.22 -7.26
C SER A 77 9.16 11.67 -7.76
N VAL A 78 8.35 12.46 -7.08
CA VAL A 78 8.22 13.91 -7.32
C VAL A 78 8.91 14.67 -6.19
N VAL A 79 9.38 15.87 -6.50
CA VAL A 79 9.84 16.85 -5.49
C VAL A 79 9.00 18.11 -5.63
N VAL A 80 8.71 18.74 -4.50
CA VAL A 80 7.79 19.88 -4.37
C VAL A 80 8.55 21.04 -3.73
N ALA A 81 8.56 22.19 -4.40
CA ALA A 81 9.01 23.42 -3.78
C ALA A 81 8.43 24.64 -4.50
N ASN A 82 8.12 25.70 -3.75
CA ASN A 82 7.72 27.00 -4.29
C ASN A 82 6.56 26.91 -5.32
N GLY A 83 5.53 26.09 -5.07
CA GLY A 83 4.37 25.97 -5.95
C GLY A 83 4.60 25.13 -7.21
N ARG A 84 5.70 24.37 -7.28
CA ARG A 84 6.10 23.56 -8.44
C ARG A 84 6.45 22.14 -8.04
N LEU A 85 6.15 21.24 -8.97
CA LEU A 85 6.50 19.83 -8.92
C LEU A 85 7.55 19.52 -9.98
N HIS A 86 8.60 18.79 -9.62
CA HIS A 86 9.59 18.31 -10.58
C HIS A 86 9.79 16.81 -10.51
N THR A 87 10.03 16.20 -11.67
CA THR A 87 10.34 14.78 -11.81
C THR A 87 11.05 14.50 -13.14
N ILE A 88 11.46 13.26 -13.38
CA ILE A 88 12.03 12.80 -14.65
C ILE A 88 11.27 11.58 -15.21
N GLY A 89 11.26 11.41 -16.52
CA GLY A 89 10.53 10.32 -17.18
C GLY A 89 11.10 9.99 -18.55
N ASN A 90 10.97 8.72 -18.95
CA ASN A 90 11.38 8.22 -20.25
C ASN A 90 10.21 8.24 -21.25
N GLU A 91 10.39 8.94 -22.36
CA GLU A 91 9.48 8.90 -23.49
C GLU A 91 10.19 8.33 -24.71
N ALA A 92 9.85 7.08 -25.05
CA ALA A 92 10.35 6.39 -26.24
C ALA A 92 11.88 6.45 -26.41
N GLY A 93 12.63 6.35 -25.31
CA GLY A 93 14.10 6.36 -25.30
C GLY A 93 14.72 7.73 -24.99
N THR A 94 13.93 8.80 -24.88
CA THR A 94 14.42 10.12 -24.47
C THR A 94 14.07 10.38 -23.02
N ILE A 95 15.04 10.83 -22.21
CA ILE A 95 14.81 11.19 -20.81
C ILE A 95 14.55 12.68 -20.74
N PHE A 96 13.43 13.03 -20.11
CA PHE A 96 13.04 14.41 -19.86
C PHE A 96 12.94 14.68 -18.37
N ALA A 97 13.30 15.90 -17.97
CA ALA A 97 12.86 16.52 -16.74
C ALA A 97 11.59 17.33 -17.00
N TYR A 98 10.69 17.35 -16.03
CA TYR A 98 9.40 18.03 -16.09
C TYR A 98 9.28 19.00 -14.93
N ALA A 99 8.62 20.13 -15.16
CA ALA A 99 8.03 20.94 -14.12
C ALA A 99 6.54 21.08 -14.32
N LEU A 100 5.77 20.92 -13.26
CA LEU A 100 4.34 21.16 -13.25
C LEU A 100 3.97 22.20 -12.21
N SER A 101 2.85 22.88 -12.43
CA SER A 101 2.19 23.67 -11.40
C SER A 101 1.66 22.74 -10.32
N GLU A 102 2.03 22.97 -9.07
CA GLU A 102 1.56 22.16 -7.94
C GLU A 102 0.05 22.23 -7.76
N SER A 103 -0.55 23.41 -7.98
CA SER A 103 -1.98 23.63 -7.75
C SER A 103 -2.87 23.10 -8.86
N THR A 104 -2.37 22.99 -10.09
CA THR A 104 -3.20 22.66 -11.27
C THR A 104 -2.76 21.40 -12.01
N GLY A 105 -1.52 20.94 -11.82
CA GLY A 105 -0.92 19.88 -12.63
C GLY A 105 -0.55 20.30 -14.05
N GLU A 106 -0.67 21.59 -14.41
CA GLU A 106 -0.29 22.09 -15.74
C GLU A 106 1.22 21.93 -15.96
N LEU A 107 1.61 21.37 -17.11
CA LEU A 107 3.00 21.27 -17.53
C LEU A 107 3.56 22.67 -17.81
N LEU A 108 4.51 23.12 -16.98
CA LEU A 108 5.14 24.43 -17.09
C LEU A 108 6.33 24.42 -18.05
N TRP A 109 7.14 23.36 -17.99
CA TRP A 109 8.19 23.10 -18.95
C TRP A 109 8.57 21.62 -18.97
N LYS A 110 9.21 21.22 -20.07
CA LYS A 110 9.78 19.90 -20.30
C LYS A 110 11.13 20.07 -20.97
N ALA A 111 12.18 19.54 -20.37
CA ALA A 111 13.56 19.69 -20.83
C ALA A 111 14.19 18.32 -21.06
N LYS A 112 14.81 18.12 -22.23
CA LYS A 112 15.57 16.90 -22.51
C LYS A 112 16.84 16.92 -21.65
N ILE A 113 17.09 15.83 -20.91
CA ILE A 113 18.28 15.68 -20.08
C ILE A 113 19.17 14.49 -20.49
N GLY A 114 18.68 13.61 -21.36
CA GLY A 114 19.45 12.45 -21.83
C GLY A 114 18.67 11.54 -22.77
N GLU A 115 19.28 10.41 -23.14
CA GLU A 115 18.69 9.35 -23.94
C GLU A 115 19.05 8.00 -23.33
N SER A 116 18.05 7.16 -23.07
CA SER A 116 18.26 5.84 -22.45
C SER A 116 17.12 4.89 -22.76
N SER A 117 17.44 3.60 -22.89
CA SER A 117 16.42 2.53 -22.91
C SER A 117 16.01 2.07 -21.50
N ARG A 118 16.56 2.67 -20.44
CA ARG A 118 16.32 2.30 -19.04
C ARG A 118 15.19 3.14 -18.44
N HIS A 119 14.68 2.69 -17.30
CA HIS A 119 13.68 3.45 -16.54
C HIS A 119 14.30 4.70 -15.90
N ALA A 120 13.56 5.81 -15.91
CA ALA A 120 13.92 7.02 -15.17
C ALA A 120 13.64 6.81 -13.67
N MET A 121 14.70 6.66 -12.86
CA MET A 121 14.58 6.22 -11.44
C MET A 121 15.07 7.26 -10.43
N SER A 122 16.03 8.10 -10.80
CA SER A 122 16.58 9.13 -9.92
C SER A 122 15.52 10.20 -9.64
N THR A 123 15.20 10.44 -8.37
CA THR A 123 14.34 11.56 -8.02
C THR A 123 15.17 12.84 -8.03
N PRO A 124 14.76 13.91 -8.75
CA PRO A 124 15.51 15.16 -8.77
C PRO A 124 15.63 15.79 -7.39
N THR A 125 16.54 16.76 -7.26
CA THR A 125 16.66 17.60 -6.05
C THR A 125 16.51 19.06 -6.43
N ILE A 126 15.75 19.81 -5.64
CA ILE A 126 15.54 21.25 -5.79
C ILE A 126 16.34 21.98 -4.71
N ASP A 127 17.07 23.02 -5.09
CA ASP A 127 17.67 23.96 -4.14
C ASP A 127 17.67 25.36 -4.74
N GLY A 128 16.89 26.26 -4.12
CA GLY A 128 16.67 27.61 -4.64
C GLY A 128 16.06 27.60 -6.03
N ASP A 129 16.73 28.27 -6.97
CA ASP A 129 16.28 28.43 -8.36
C ASP A 129 16.66 27.27 -9.29
N TYR A 130 17.24 26.18 -8.77
CA TYR A 130 17.80 25.10 -9.58
C TYR A 130 17.25 23.72 -9.23
N VAL A 131 17.18 22.87 -10.26
CA VAL A 131 16.82 21.46 -10.18
C VAL A 131 17.98 20.63 -10.71
N TYR A 132 18.42 19.67 -9.93
CA TYR A 132 19.48 18.73 -10.28
C TYR A 132 18.84 17.39 -10.61
N ALA A 133 18.95 16.97 -11.88
CA ALA A 133 18.32 15.78 -12.41
C ALA A 133 19.37 14.85 -13.02
N LEU A 134 19.40 13.59 -12.57
CA LEU A 134 20.31 12.56 -13.04
C LEU A 134 19.55 11.57 -13.90
N ASP A 135 19.98 11.41 -15.15
CA ASP A 135 19.40 10.40 -16.02
C ASP A 135 19.89 8.97 -15.69
N PRO A 136 19.29 7.92 -16.25
CA PRO A 136 19.66 6.54 -15.96
C PRO A 136 21.05 6.11 -16.47
N ASP A 137 21.67 6.85 -17.38
CA ASP A 137 22.96 6.51 -18.00
C ASP A 137 24.12 7.40 -17.51
N GLY A 138 23.86 8.33 -16.60
CA GLY A 138 24.89 9.12 -15.90
C GLY A 138 24.96 10.58 -16.32
N GLU A 139 23.96 11.08 -17.06
CA GLU A 139 23.87 12.48 -17.46
C GLU A 139 23.26 13.31 -16.31
N LEU A 140 24.09 14.06 -15.60
CA LEU A 140 23.65 14.96 -14.55
C LEU A 140 23.45 16.37 -15.10
N SER A 141 22.23 16.88 -14.99
CA SER A 141 21.85 18.21 -15.48
C SER A 141 21.44 19.13 -14.33
N CYS A 142 21.94 20.37 -14.34
CA CYS A 142 21.39 21.46 -13.56
C CYS A 142 20.49 22.32 -14.44
N LEU A 143 19.23 22.44 -14.05
CA LEU A 143 18.20 23.17 -14.78
C LEU A 143 17.68 24.32 -13.93
N HIS A 144 17.40 25.46 -14.56
CA HIS A 144 16.68 26.54 -13.90
C HIS A 144 15.23 26.12 -13.62
N ALA A 145 14.82 26.11 -12.35
CA ALA A 145 13.57 25.51 -11.86
C ALA A 145 12.30 26.10 -12.49
N VAL A 146 12.34 27.38 -12.88
CA VAL A 146 11.20 28.09 -13.49
C VAL A 146 11.10 27.89 -15.00
N THR A 147 12.22 27.77 -15.71
CA THR A 147 12.28 27.85 -17.18
C THR A 147 12.67 26.54 -17.84
N GLY A 148 13.27 25.61 -17.10
CA GLY A 148 13.84 24.37 -17.63
C GLY A 148 15.13 24.59 -18.43
N ALA A 149 15.71 25.80 -18.40
CA ALA A 149 16.95 26.09 -19.10
C ALA A 149 18.11 25.30 -18.48
N LEU A 150 18.91 24.65 -19.33
CA LEU A 150 20.13 23.95 -18.91
C LEU A 150 21.22 24.98 -18.56
N GLU A 151 21.71 24.91 -17.33
CA GLU A 151 22.75 25.80 -16.81
C GLU A 151 24.14 25.16 -16.96
N TRP A 152 24.25 23.92 -16.54
CA TRP A 152 25.44 23.11 -16.71
C TRP A 152 25.09 21.63 -16.70
N HIS A 153 26.02 20.82 -17.19
CA HIS A 153 25.87 19.37 -17.34
C HIS A 153 27.20 18.67 -17.01
N VAL A 154 27.11 17.44 -16.46
CA VAL A 154 28.23 16.55 -16.13
C VAL A 154 27.90 15.13 -16.59
N ASP A 155 28.86 14.46 -17.22
CA ASP A 155 28.72 13.07 -17.72
C ASP A 155 29.52 12.14 -16.80
N PHE A 156 28.83 11.30 -16.02
CA PHE A 156 29.50 10.39 -15.10
C PHE A 156 30.41 9.38 -15.78
N MET A 157 30.05 8.94 -16.98
CA MET A 157 30.82 7.96 -17.72
C MET A 157 32.11 8.60 -18.25
N ALA A 158 32.03 9.77 -18.87
CA ALA A 158 33.18 10.47 -19.43
C ALA A 158 34.10 11.07 -18.36
N ASP A 159 33.53 11.75 -17.35
CA ASP A 159 34.29 12.56 -16.39
C ASP A 159 34.87 11.73 -15.23
N PHE A 160 34.21 10.60 -14.91
CA PHE A 160 34.52 9.80 -13.72
C PHE A 160 34.76 8.32 -14.01
N SER A 161 34.69 7.88 -15.27
CA SER A 161 34.70 6.45 -15.61
C SER A 161 33.63 5.69 -14.83
N GLY A 162 32.42 6.27 -14.80
CA GLY A 162 31.28 5.80 -14.04
C GLY A 162 31.01 4.31 -14.22
N LYS A 163 30.55 3.66 -13.15
CA LYS A 163 30.21 2.24 -13.15
C LYS A 163 28.95 2.00 -12.37
N LEU A 164 28.19 1.01 -12.79
CA LEU A 164 26.97 0.56 -12.14
C LEU A 164 27.18 -0.86 -11.62
N GLN A 165 26.88 -1.07 -10.33
CA GLN A 165 26.87 -2.40 -9.72
C GLN A 165 25.98 -3.37 -10.52
N SER A 166 24.80 -2.90 -10.87
CA SER A 166 23.71 -3.73 -11.40
C SER A 166 23.64 -3.73 -12.92
N GLY A 167 24.28 -2.75 -13.56
CA GLY A 167 24.07 -2.42 -14.96
C GLY A 167 22.60 -2.12 -15.29
N ARG A 168 21.77 -1.65 -14.34
CA ARG A 168 20.34 -1.32 -14.53
C ARG A 168 20.04 0.19 -14.63
N GLY A 169 21.04 1.02 -14.39
CA GLY A 169 20.98 2.48 -14.51
C GLY A 169 21.21 3.17 -13.18
N TYR A 170 21.53 4.46 -13.20
CA TYR A 170 21.59 5.29 -12.01
C TYR A 170 20.19 5.53 -11.46
N GLY A 171 20.03 5.38 -10.14
CA GLY A 171 18.79 5.70 -9.44
C GLY A 171 19.02 6.37 -8.10
N GLU A 172 20.28 6.71 -7.75
CA GLU A 172 20.52 7.61 -6.64
C GLU A 172 19.83 8.95 -6.89
N SER A 173 19.40 9.61 -5.83
CA SER A 173 19.00 11.01 -5.88
C SER A 173 20.15 11.84 -5.34
N PRO A 174 20.70 12.82 -6.10
CA PRO A 174 21.81 13.65 -5.63
C PRO A 174 21.51 14.37 -4.30
N LEU A 175 22.54 14.67 -3.51
CA LEU A 175 22.40 15.38 -2.23
C LEU A 175 22.95 16.80 -2.34
N ILE A 176 22.21 17.80 -1.85
CA ILE A 176 22.74 19.14 -1.63
C ILE A 176 23.23 19.28 -0.19
N ASP A 177 24.48 19.73 -0.03
CA ASP A 177 25.05 20.14 1.27
C ASP A 177 25.74 21.51 1.12
N GLY A 178 25.01 22.57 1.48
CA GLY A 178 25.49 23.94 1.35
C GLY A 178 25.79 24.32 -0.09
N LYS A 179 27.08 24.41 -0.45
CA LYS A 179 27.56 24.73 -1.81
C LYS A 179 27.88 23.50 -2.65
N HIS A 180 27.81 22.30 -2.06
CA HIS A 180 28.19 21.06 -2.71
C HIS A 180 26.96 20.29 -3.18
N LEU A 181 27.07 19.68 -4.36
CA LEU A 181 26.19 18.64 -4.86
C LEU A 181 26.97 17.32 -4.80
N ILE A 182 26.46 16.35 -4.05
CA ILE A 182 27.13 15.08 -3.81
C ILE A 182 26.46 13.99 -4.64
N CYS A 183 27.28 13.24 -5.36
CA CYS A 183 26.85 12.20 -6.29
C CYS A 183 27.73 10.95 -6.17
N THR A 184 27.25 9.81 -6.64
CA THR A 184 27.91 8.52 -6.73
C THR A 184 28.06 8.08 -8.20
N PRO A 185 29.07 8.60 -8.94
CA PRO A 185 29.36 8.13 -10.30
C PRO A 185 29.77 6.66 -10.36
N GLY A 186 30.38 6.13 -9.30
CA GLY A 186 30.74 4.72 -9.22
C GLY A 186 32.10 4.36 -9.84
N GLY A 187 32.89 5.32 -10.31
CA GLY A 187 34.20 5.05 -10.89
C GLY A 187 35.24 4.61 -9.86
N ASP A 188 36.29 3.91 -10.30
CA ASP A 188 37.35 3.40 -9.39
C ASP A 188 38.09 4.54 -8.65
N GLU A 189 38.26 5.68 -9.31
CA GLU A 189 38.92 6.88 -8.74
C GLU A 189 37.89 7.94 -8.28
N ALA A 190 36.60 7.64 -8.41
CA ALA A 190 35.50 8.59 -8.22
C ALA A 190 34.20 7.85 -7.85
N ILE A 191 34.24 7.04 -6.78
CA ILE A 191 33.07 6.31 -6.29
C ILE A 191 31.98 7.29 -5.84
N VAL A 192 32.41 8.37 -5.17
CA VAL A 192 31.59 9.51 -4.74
C VAL A 192 32.36 10.78 -5.05
N VAL A 193 31.64 11.83 -5.46
CA VAL A 193 32.18 13.14 -5.79
C VAL A 193 31.38 14.23 -5.12
N ALA A 194 32.05 15.33 -4.78
CA ALA A 194 31.39 16.61 -4.55
C ALA A 194 31.65 17.52 -5.74
N LEU A 195 30.56 18.08 -6.26
CA LEU A 195 30.57 19.11 -7.28
C LEU A 195 30.19 20.45 -6.67
N ASN A 196 30.67 21.55 -7.23
CA ASN A 196 30.13 22.87 -6.93
C ASN A 196 28.73 22.94 -7.56
N LYS A 197 27.69 23.09 -6.73
CA LYS A 197 26.30 23.06 -7.22
C LYS A 197 26.00 24.15 -8.27
N ALA A 198 26.72 25.27 -8.24
CA ALA A 198 26.50 26.36 -9.17
C ALA A 198 27.17 26.15 -10.54
N THR A 199 28.23 25.34 -10.62
CA THR A 199 29.06 25.24 -11.84
C THR A 199 29.22 23.81 -12.37
N GLY A 200 28.91 22.79 -11.57
CA GLY A 200 29.19 21.38 -11.90
C GLY A 200 30.67 20.99 -11.75
N GLU A 201 31.55 21.93 -11.41
CA GLU A 201 32.98 21.65 -11.28
C GLU A 201 33.29 20.76 -10.08
N VAL A 202 34.23 19.84 -10.25
CA VAL A 202 34.66 18.93 -9.18
C VAL A 202 35.34 19.71 -8.05
N VAL A 203 34.85 19.50 -6.82
CA VAL A 203 35.48 19.98 -5.59
C VAL A 203 36.43 18.93 -5.03
N TRP A 204 35.95 17.69 -4.89
CA TRP A 204 36.76 16.54 -4.51
C TRP A 204 36.16 15.24 -5.05
N LYS A 205 36.97 14.18 -5.06
CA LYS A 205 36.57 12.81 -5.42
C LYS A 205 37.11 11.83 -4.40
N THR A 206 36.37 10.75 -4.16
CA THR A 206 36.79 9.62 -3.34
C THR A 206 37.08 8.43 -4.26
N ALA A 207 38.22 7.77 -4.07
CA ALA A 207 38.51 6.50 -4.75
C ALA A 207 37.66 5.35 -4.16
N ALA A 208 37.30 4.38 -4.98
CA ALA A 208 36.54 3.21 -4.57
C ALA A 208 37.35 2.38 -3.54
N PRO A 209 36.81 2.15 -2.33
CA PRO A 209 37.52 1.39 -1.31
C PRO A 209 37.42 -0.13 -1.55
N THR A 210 38.46 -0.86 -1.14
CA THR A 210 38.45 -2.32 -1.09
C THR A 210 37.90 -2.78 0.27
N ILE A 211 36.62 -3.16 0.35
CA ILE A 211 35.93 -3.48 1.61
C ILE A 211 35.56 -4.98 1.73
N GLY A 212 35.33 -5.65 0.60
CA GLY A 212 34.97 -7.07 0.58
C GLY A 212 34.55 -7.56 -0.80
N ASP A 213 34.19 -8.84 -0.89
CA ASP A 213 33.91 -9.53 -2.15
C ASP A 213 32.42 -9.57 -2.52
N LYS A 214 31.50 -9.36 -1.57
CA LYS A 214 30.05 -9.31 -1.85
C LYS A 214 29.65 -8.11 -2.68
N GLY A 215 28.62 -8.30 -3.51
CA GLY A 215 28.12 -7.27 -4.42
C GLY A 215 29.00 -7.07 -5.64
N GLY A 216 28.84 -5.92 -6.31
CA GLY A 216 29.53 -5.57 -7.55
C GLY A 216 30.15 -4.18 -7.45
N ASP A 217 31.08 -3.85 -8.34
CA ASP A 217 31.73 -2.54 -8.35
C ASP A 217 30.80 -1.43 -8.84
N GLY A 218 30.99 -0.23 -8.31
CA GLY A 218 30.31 0.98 -8.77
C GLY A 218 29.07 1.40 -7.99
N ALA A 219 28.31 2.30 -8.60
CA ALA A 219 27.14 2.91 -8.02
C ALA A 219 25.98 1.91 -7.87
N ALA A 220 25.24 2.08 -6.79
CA ALA A 220 24.00 1.35 -6.54
C ALA A 220 22.79 2.31 -6.65
N PHE A 221 21.59 1.83 -6.32
CA PHE A 221 20.38 2.67 -6.33
C PHE A 221 20.21 3.52 -5.07
N SER A 222 20.94 3.19 -4.00
CA SER A 222 20.83 3.90 -2.73
C SER A 222 21.24 5.37 -2.85
N SER A 223 20.61 6.21 -2.05
CA SER A 223 20.89 7.65 -2.01
C SER A 223 21.65 8.00 -0.74
N ILE A 224 22.55 8.99 -0.85
CA ILE A 224 23.46 9.42 0.22
C ILE A 224 22.69 10.04 1.39
N VAL A 225 23.12 9.81 2.62
CA VAL A 225 22.67 10.57 3.81
C VAL A 225 23.86 11.20 4.51
N LYS A 226 23.61 12.23 5.32
CA LYS A 226 24.65 12.92 6.10
C LYS A 226 24.47 12.61 7.58
N THR A 227 25.57 12.44 8.29
CA THR A 227 25.60 12.34 9.75
C THR A 227 26.82 13.09 10.31
N ARG A 228 26.83 13.27 11.63
CA ARG A 228 27.95 13.83 12.36
C ARG A 228 28.29 12.94 13.55
N ILE A 229 29.55 12.54 13.64
CA ILE A 229 30.09 11.82 14.79
C ILE A 229 31.17 12.69 15.41
N ASP A 230 30.91 13.15 16.63
CA ASP A 230 31.77 14.13 17.32
C ASP A 230 31.99 15.40 16.47
N GLU A 231 33.23 15.69 16.06
CA GLU A 231 33.56 16.83 15.19
C GLU A 231 33.60 16.50 13.69
N ILE A 232 33.32 15.25 13.29
CA ILE A 232 33.44 14.78 11.91
C ILE A 232 32.06 14.73 11.25
N ASP A 233 31.82 15.63 10.29
CA ASP A 233 30.69 15.54 9.37
C ASP A 233 31.03 14.54 8.25
N MET A 234 30.15 13.57 8.01
CA MET A 234 30.37 12.53 6.99
C MET A 234 29.11 12.18 6.21
N TYR A 235 29.32 11.75 4.97
CA TYR A 235 28.32 11.10 4.14
C TYR A 235 28.34 9.60 4.36
N VAL A 236 27.16 9.00 4.39
CA VAL A 236 26.95 7.55 4.40
C VAL A 236 26.26 7.17 3.11
N GLN A 237 26.85 6.23 2.36
CA GLN A 237 26.31 5.77 1.10
C GLN A 237 26.42 4.24 1.00
N LEU A 238 25.37 3.59 0.54
CA LEU A 238 25.40 2.17 0.17
C LEU A 238 25.72 2.05 -1.31
N VAL A 239 26.98 1.76 -1.62
CA VAL A 239 27.47 1.50 -2.98
C VAL A 239 27.43 0.01 -3.29
N GLY A 240 27.88 -0.39 -4.49
CA GLY A 240 27.80 -1.79 -4.92
C GLY A 240 28.57 -2.77 -4.03
N ARG A 241 29.68 -2.33 -3.41
CA ARG A 241 30.52 -3.12 -2.48
C ARG A 241 30.35 -2.78 -1.00
N GLY A 242 29.33 -2.02 -0.60
CA GLY A 242 28.99 -1.88 0.82
C GLY A 242 28.55 -0.50 1.23
N LEU A 243 28.25 -0.37 2.52
CA LEU A 243 28.13 0.94 3.16
C LEU A 243 29.51 1.55 3.31
N ILE A 244 29.62 2.83 2.99
CA ILE A 244 30.85 3.60 3.13
C ILE A 244 30.58 4.92 3.84
N GLY A 245 31.56 5.35 4.63
CA GLY A 245 31.63 6.67 5.26
C GLY A 245 32.68 7.54 4.59
N ILE A 246 32.32 8.78 4.26
CA ILE A 246 33.19 9.74 3.58
C ILE A 246 33.14 11.09 4.28
N GLU A 247 34.28 11.67 4.61
CA GLU A 247 34.38 12.99 5.22
C GLU A 247 33.85 14.09 4.29
N CYS A 248 32.91 14.92 4.78
CA CYS A 248 32.20 15.89 3.93
C CYS A 248 33.12 16.97 3.34
N THR A 249 34.17 17.35 4.07
CA THR A 249 35.03 18.49 3.72
C THR A 249 36.07 18.15 2.65
N SER A 250 36.56 16.91 2.64
CA SER A 250 37.73 16.52 1.85
C SER A 250 37.48 15.37 0.87
N GLY A 251 36.39 14.62 1.04
CA GLY A 251 36.18 13.36 0.31
C GLY A 251 37.03 12.20 0.83
N ARG A 252 37.70 12.35 1.97
CA ARG A 252 38.51 11.28 2.57
C ARG A 252 37.60 10.12 2.99
N TYR A 253 37.94 8.92 2.53
CA TYR A 253 37.31 7.68 2.98
C TYR A 253 37.57 7.48 4.49
N LEU A 254 36.52 7.17 5.24
CA LEU A 254 36.58 7.00 6.70
C LEU A 254 36.41 5.54 7.11
N TRP A 255 35.41 4.84 6.55
CA TRP A 255 35.06 3.48 6.95
C TRP A 255 34.23 2.76 5.89
N GLY A 256 34.14 1.43 6.00
CA GLY A 256 33.39 0.60 5.08
C GLY A 256 32.85 -0.68 5.72
N TYR A 257 31.70 -1.16 5.22
CA TYR A 257 31.04 -2.37 5.69
C TYR A 257 30.37 -3.14 4.53
N ASN A 258 30.93 -4.29 4.14
CA ASN A 258 30.54 -5.04 2.93
C ASN A 258 29.34 -5.97 3.12
N ASP A 259 29.14 -6.54 4.32
CA ASP A 259 28.26 -7.69 4.53
C ASP A 259 26.75 -7.43 4.33
N ILE A 260 26.33 -6.17 4.15
CA ILE A 260 24.93 -5.80 3.85
C ILE A 260 24.63 -5.82 2.34
N CYS A 261 25.62 -6.03 1.49
CA CYS A 261 25.43 -6.09 0.04
C CYS A 261 24.58 -7.29 -0.39
N ALA A 262 23.82 -7.08 -1.46
CA ALA A 262 23.21 -8.12 -2.27
C ALA A 262 24.00 -8.26 -3.58
N ASP A 263 24.05 -9.48 -4.11
CA ASP A 263 24.74 -9.75 -5.38
C ASP A 263 24.01 -9.18 -6.60
N ILE A 264 22.72 -8.84 -6.45
CA ILE A 264 21.88 -8.38 -7.55
C ILE A 264 21.86 -6.85 -7.61
N VAL A 265 21.28 -6.20 -6.61
CA VAL A 265 21.19 -4.73 -6.52
C VAL A 265 21.12 -4.30 -5.04
N ASN A 266 21.81 -3.21 -4.71
CA ASN A 266 21.64 -2.53 -3.42
C ASN A 266 20.71 -1.33 -3.60
N ILE A 267 19.63 -1.24 -2.79
CA ILE A 267 18.55 -0.26 -3.04
C ILE A 267 18.31 0.70 -1.86
N PRO A 268 18.06 0.24 -0.62
CA PRO A 268 17.50 1.13 0.38
C PRO A 268 18.50 2.22 0.82
N THR A 269 17.99 3.44 1.01
CA THR A 269 18.70 4.53 1.70
C THR A 269 18.92 4.13 3.16
N PRO A 270 20.16 4.18 3.69
CA PRO A 270 20.42 3.90 5.10
C PRO A 270 19.78 4.95 6.00
N VAL A 271 19.47 4.57 7.23
CA VAL A 271 18.87 5.42 8.25
C VAL A 271 19.90 5.79 9.30
N ILE A 272 19.95 7.09 9.64
CA ILE A 272 20.81 7.63 10.68
C ILE A 272 19.98 7.84 11.96
N TYR A 273 20.53 7.43 13.09
CA TYR A 273 19.98 7.71 14.42
C TYR A 273 21.15 7.97 15.37
N ASP A 274 21.45 9.24 15.67
CA ASP A 274 22.64 9.65 16.41
C ASP A 274 23.93 9.02 15.84
N ASP A 275 24.61 8.17 16.62
CA ASP A 275 25.82 7.45 16.25
C ASP A 275 25.55 6.10 15.57
N LEU A 276 24.29 5.79 15.27
CA LEU A 276 23.87 4.54 14.67
C LEU A 276 23.51 4.70 13.19
N VAL A 277 23.89 3.67 12.41
CA VAL A 277 23.51 3.51 11.00
C VAL A 277 22.76 2.20 10.85
N PHE A 278 21.46 2.29 10.58
CA PHE A 278 20.65 1.14 10.21
C PHE A 278 20.59 1.01 8.69
N SER A 279 20.85 -0.19 8.18
CA SER A 279 20.71 -0.48 6.76
C SER A 279 20.06 -1.84 6.57
N ALA A 280 19.15 -1.89 5.59
CA ALA A 280 18.50 -3.12 5.16
C ALA A 280 18.70 -3.26 3.65
N ASN A 281 18.70 -4.49 3.15
CA ASN A 281 18.82 -4.75 1.73
C ASN A 281 18.10 -6.04 1.34
N GLY A 282 17.66 -6.09 0.07
CA GLY A 282 16.82 -7.16 -0.45
C GLY A 282 17.61 -8.43 -0.76
N TYR A 283 17.00 -9.34 -1.52
CA TYR A 283 17.64 -10.56 -2.01
C TYR A 283 18.30 -11.41 -0.91
N ASN A 284 17.65 -11.46 0.25
CA ASN A 284 18.10 -12.20 1.43
C ASN A 284 19.36 -11.64 2.12
N ALA A 285 19.83 -10.43 1.78
CA ALA A 285 20.98 -9.79 2.45
C ALA A 285 20.69 -9.42 3.92
N GLY A 286 19.44 -9.14 4.25
CA GLY A 286 18.99 -8.89 5.62
C GLY A 286 19.08 -7.43 6.04
N SER A 287 19.37 -7.19 7.31
CA SER A 287 19.61 -5.85 7.84
C SER A 287 20.69 -5.85 8.91
N VAL A 288 21.30 -4.69 9.13
CA VAL A 288 22.36 -4.47 10.11
C VAL A 288 22.14 -3.14 10.83
N LEU A 289 22.48 -3.12 12.12
CA LEU A 289 22.71 -1.88 12.85
C LEU A 289 24.21 -1.77 13.13
N LEU A 290 24.80 -0.65 12.69
CA LEU A 290 26.18 -0.29 12.95
C LEU A 290 26.21 0.86 13.95
N GLN A 291 27.18 0.85 14.85
CA GLN A 291 27.53 1.99 15.69
C GLN A 291 28.85 2.56 15.20
N LEU A 292 28.85 3.87 14.95
CA LEU A 292 30.02 4.64 14.57
C LEU A 292 30.63 5.28 15.81
N ARG A 293 31.95 5.18 15.98
CA ARG A 293 32.65 5.80 17.09
C ARG A 293 33.88 6.55 16.61
N PRO A 294 34.21 7.70 17.20
CA PRO A 294 35.49 8.34 16.94
C PRO A 294 36.61 7.39 17.38
N ALA A 295 37.61 7.25 16.51
CA ALA A 295 38.85 6.54 16.78
C ALA A 295 40.04 7.52 16.71
N ASP A 296 41.26 7.01 16.79
CA ASP A 296 42.47 7.85 16.70
C ASP A 296 42.61 8.51 15.32
N GLU A 297 43.28 9.66 15.29
CA GLU A 297 43.64 10.41 14.07
C GLU A 297 42.43 10.83 13.18
N GLY A 298 41.27 11.09 13.79
CA GLY A 298 40.08 11.55 13.06
C GLY A 298 39.51 10.48 12.12
N THR A 299 39.64 9.21 12.51
CA THR A 299 39.02 8.06 11.85
C THR A 299 37.77 7.62 12.60
N ILE A 300 37.00 6.70 12.00
CA ILE A 300 35.76 6.18 12.58
C ILE A 300 35.88 4.67 12.70
N GLU A 301 35.73 4.16 13.93
CA GLU A 301 35.52 2.74 14.18
C GLU A 301 34.06 2.39 13.90
N VAL A 302 33.84 1.26 13.21
CA VAL A 302 32.51 0.72 12.94
C VAL A 302 32.34 -0.57 13.73
N ARG A 303 31.35 -0.58 14.62
CA ARG A 303 30.95 -1.77 15.37
C ARG A 303 29.61 -2.27 14.87
N GLU A 304 29.53 -3.53 14.48
CA GLU A 304 28.24 -4.20 14.32
C GLU A 304 27.58 -4.39 15.69
N VAL A 305 26.38 -3.82 15.86
CA VAL A 305 25.56 -3.98 17.07
C VAL A 305 24.76 -5.27 16.97
N TYR A 306 24.02 -5.43 15.87
CA TYR A 306 23.32 -6.66 15.53
C TYR A 306 23.16 -6.80 14.02
N ARG A 307 22.81 -8.02 13.61
CA ARG A 307 22.41 -8.36 12.25
C ARG A 307 21.18 -9.25 12.27
N LEU A 308 20.27 -8.98 11.35
CA LEU A 308 19.11 -9.82 11.06
C LEU A 308 19.32 -10.51 9.72
N ALA A 309 19.09 -11.81 9.68
CA ALA A 309 19.09 -12.58 8.45
C ALA A 309 17.93 -12.14 7.53
N GLY A 310 18.04 -12.42 6.23
CA GLY A 310 17.04 -12.00 5.25
C GLY A 310 15.61 -12.49 5.51
N ASN A 311 15.43 -13.65 6.14
CA ASN A 311 14.12 -14.15 6.57
C ASN A 311 13.58 -13.48 7.85
N GLN A 312 14.42 -12.81 8.63
CA GLN A 312 14.01 -12.04 9.81
C GLN A 312 13.55 -10.66 9.37
N PHE A 313 14.44 -9.84 8.82
CA PHE A 313 14.12 -8.54 8.23
C PHE A 313 15.02 -8.21 7.05
N GLN A 314 14.43 -7.72 5.96
CA GLN A 314 15.10 -7.27 4.73
C GLN A 314 14.16 -6.28 4.05
N ASN A 315 14.69 -5.29 3.35
CA ASN A 315 13.92 -4.27 2.64
C ASN A 315 14.37 -4.18 1.17
N HIS A 316 13.44 -3.88 0.26
CA HIS A 316 13.70 -3.88 -1.18
C HIS A 316 13.52 -2.46 -1.77
N HIS A 317 12.56 -2.23 -2.66
CA HIS A 317 12.38 -0.91 -3.30
C HIS A 317 11.85 0.18 -2.36
N GLY A 318 11.22 -0.19 -1.25
CA GLY A 318 10.33 0.70 -0.51
C GLY A 318 10.95 1.60 0.56
N GLY A 319 12.18 1.32 0.99
CA GLY A 319 12.78 2.01 2.14
C GLY A 319 12.09 1.68 3.47
N VAL A 320 12.54 2.36 4.53
CA VAL A 320 12.05 2.20 5.91
C VAL A 320 12.01 3.55 6.61
N VAL A 321 11.06 3.78 7.51
CA VAL A 321 10.97 4.98 8.36
C VAL A 321 11.44 4.65 9.77
N ALA A 322 12.33 5.46 10.33
CA ALA A 322 12.64 5.45 11.76
C ALA A 322 11.75 6.42 12.52
N LEU A 323 11.09 5.92 13.56
CA LEU A 323 10.21 6.69 14.42
C LEU A 323 10.29 6.12 15.85
N GLU A 324 10.58 6.97 16.83
CA GLU A 324 10.55 6.62 18.27
C GLU A 324 11.34 5.35 18.64
N GLY A 325 12.55 5.19 18.08
CA GLY A 325 13.39 4.02 18.34
C GLY A 325 12.91 2.73 17.68
N LYS A 326 11.99 2.81 16.70
CA LYS A 326 11.51 1.70 15.89
C LYS A 326 11.79 1.93 14.41
N ILE A 327 11.86 0.85 13.64
CA ILE A 327 11.95 0.83 12.18
C ILE A 327 10.67 0.25 11.61
N PHE A 328 10.00 1.01 10.74
CA PHE A 328 8.79 0.60 10.03
C PHE A 328 9.06 0.48 8.53
N GLY A 329 8.63 -0.61 7.91
CA GLY A 329 8.71 -0.75 6.45
C GLY A 329 8.22 -2.09 5.93
N GLY A 330 8.31 -2.27 4.61
CA GLY A 330 7.96 -3.53 3.95
C GLY A 330 9.07 -4.56 4.03
N HIS A 331 8.74 -5.78 4.47
CA HIS A 331 9.63 -6.93 4.52
C HIS A 331 9.48 -7.88 3.32
N GLY A 332 10.58 -8.57 3.03
CA GLY A 332 10.62 -9.80 2.24
C GLY A 332 10.54 -9.51 0.76
N SER A 333 11.64 -9.13 0.13
CA SER A 333 11.79 -8.88 -1.32
C SER A 333 10.57 -9.26 -2.18
N ASN A 334 9.87 -8.24 -2.69
CA ASN A 334 8.61 -8.36 -3.44
C ASN A 334 7.41 -8.95 -2.67
N ASN A 335 7.38 -8.88 -1.34
CA ASN A 335 6.19 -9.18 -0.52
C ASN A 335 5.57 -7.93 0.12
N GLY A 336 6.41 -7.04 0.64
CA GLY A 336 5.98 -5.77 1.23
C GLY A 336 5.26 -5.93 2.56
N LEU A 337 5.53 -7.00 3.33
CA LEU A 337 4.90 -7.22 4.63
C LEU A 337 5.17 -6.05 5.57
N PRO A 338 4.16 -5.29 6.03
CA PRO A 338 4.38 -4.32 7.09
C PRO A 338 5.07 -5.00 8.26
N THR A 339 6.17 -4.39 8.70
CA THR A 339 7.01 -4.90 9.77
C THR A 339 7.45 -3.76 10.67
N CYS A 340 7.49 -4.01 11.97
CA CYS A 340 8.13 -3.16 12.96
C CYS A 340 9.29 -3.91 13.61
N VAL A 341 10.44 -3.25 13.66
CA VAL A 341 11.65 -3.74 14.31
C VAL A 341 12.05 -2.74 15.38
N ASP A 342 12.36 -3.22 16.58
CA ASP A 342 13.02 -2.38 17.58
C ASP A 342 14.42 -2.01 17.08
N LEU A 343 14.69 -0.71 16.93
CA LEU A 343 15.91 -0.22 16.32
C LEU A 343 17.15 -0.61 17.12
N ILE A 344 17.06 -0.74 18.45
CA ILE A 344 18.22 -0.95 19.30
C ILE A 344 18.50 -2.44 19.51
N SER A 345 17.46 -3.23 19.79
CA SER A 345 17.61 -4.67 20.06
C SER A 345 17.63 -5.52 18.79
N GLY A 346 17.07 -5.03 17.69
CA GLY A 346 16.82 -5.80 16.46
C GLY A 346 15.65 -6.77 16.58
N GLU A 347 14.89 -6.74 17.66
CA GLU A 347 13.69 -7.57 17.82
C GLU A 347 12.63 -7.20 16.77
N VAL A 348 12.16 -8.21 16.03
CA VAL A 348 11.01 -8.04 15.12
C VAL A 348 9.74 -8.10 15.98
N LEU A 349 9.22 -6.93 16.37
CA LEU A 349 8.08 -6.80 17.27
C LEU A 349 6.80 -7.34 16.64
N TRP A 350 6.60 -7.07 15.35
CA TRP A 350 5.58 -7.71 14.54
C TRP A 350 5.95 -7.67 13.06
N LYS A 351 5.47 -8.67 12.34
CA LYS A 351 5.60 -8.80 10.89
C LYS A 351 4.40 -9.58 10.39
N ARG A 352 3.54 -8.94 9.61
CA ARG A 352 2.30 -9.57 9.14
C ARG A 352 1.86 -9.04 7.78
N ARG A 353 0.82 -9.63 7.21
CA ARG A 353 0.29 -9.22 5.91
C ARG A 353 -0.36 -7.84 5.98
N GLY A 354 -0.07 -7.00 4.99
CA GLY A 354 -0.76 -5.74 4.76
C GLY A 354 -1.76 -5.82 3.60
N PRO A 355 -2.49 -4.73 3.32
CA PRO A 355 -3.58 -4.72 2.34
C PRO A 355 -3.14 -4.82 0.87
N GLY A 356 -1.85 -4.72 0.56
CA GLY A 356 -1.30 -4.88 -0.78
C GLY A 356 -0.21 -5.96 -0.86
N VAL A 357 0.30 -6.17 -2.07
CA VAL A 357 1.34 -7.19 -2.36
C VAL A 357 2.46 -6.63 -3.21
N GLY A 358 3.62 -7.28 -3.18
CA GLY A 358 4.82 -6.80 -3.86
C GLY A 358 5.63 -5.83 -3.00
N SER A 359 6.67 -5.19 -3.50
CA SER A 359 7.42 -4.21 -2.70
C SER A 359 6.54 -3.08 -2.18
N ALA A 360 6.80 -2.59 -0.96
CA ALA A 360 5.97 -1.56 -0.32
C ALA A 360 6.84 -0.37 0.10
N ALA A 361 6.63 0.78 -0.54
CA ALA A 361 7.20 2.07 -0.15
C ALA A 361 6.43 2.68 1.02
N VAL A 362 7.13 3.39 1.91
CA VAL A 362 6.56 3.94 3.14
C VAL A 362 6.92 5.41 3.33
N VAL A 363 5.92 6.21 3.69
CA VAL A 363 6.07 7.59 4.17
C VAL A 363 5.24 7.78 5.44
N TYR A 364 5.67 8.66 6.34
CA TYR A 364 4.97 8.97 7.58
C TYR A 364 4.63 10.46 7.66
N ALA A 365 3.42 10.77 8.12
CA ALA A 365 2.97 12.12 8.41
C ALA A 365 1.83 12.06 9.45
N ASP A 366 1.78 13.02 10.36
CA ASP A 366 0.68 13.21 11.31
C ASP A 366 0.14 11.92 11.96
N ASN A 367 1.02 11.14 12.61
CA ASN A 367 0.67 9.88 13.27
C ASN A 367 0.09 8.79 12.36
N ARG A 368 0.35 8.87 11.06
CA ARG A 368 -0.03 7.86 10.08
C ARG A 368 1.12 7.46 9.18
N PHE A 369 1.12 6.20 8.79
CA PHE A 369 1.97 5.69 7.72
C PHE A 369 1.15 5.53 6.46
N VAL A 370 1.70 5.94 5.32
CA VAL A 370 1.18 5.59 4.00
C VAL A 370 2.08 4.53 3.39
N PHE A 371 1.54 3.34 3.18
CA PHE A 371 2.20 2.23 2.50
C PHE A 371 1.69 2.14 1.06
N ARG A 372 2.58 2.31 0.08
CA ARG A 372 2.29 2.11 -1.35
C ARG A 372 2.91 0.80 -1.82
N TYR A 373 2.07 -0.13 -2.24
CA TYR A 373 2.45 -1.47 -2.69
C TYR A 373 2.64 -1.53 -4.20
N GLN A 374 3.47 -2.45 -4.66
CA GLN A 374 3.78 -2.66 -6.07
C GLN A 374 2.54 -3.06 -6.91
N ASN A 375 1.54 -3.70 -6.32
CA ASN A 375 0.27 -3.92 -7.02
C ASN A 375 -0.61 -2.66 -7.15
N GLY A 376 -0.14 -1.50 -6.72
CA GLY A 376 -0.84 -0.22 -6.80
C GLY A 376 -1.81 0.07 -5.65
N VAL A 377 -1.92 -0.83 -4.67
CA VAL A 377 -2.66 -0.54 -3.44
C VAL A 377 -1.88 0.49 -2.64
N VAL A 378 -2.55 1.52 -2.15
CA VAL A 378 -1.99 2.49 -1.19
C VAL A 378 -2.85 2.45 0.06
N ALA A 379 -2.24 2.32 1.23
CA ALA A 379 -2.93 2.17 2.49
C ALA A 379 -2.45 3.17 3.54
N LEU A 380 -3.41 3.78 4.22
CA LEU A 380 -3.19 4.58 5.42
C LEU A 380 -3.24 3.66 6.64
N LEU A 381 -2.17 3.61 7.42
CA LEU A 381 -2.04 2.74 8.58
C LEU A 381 -1.77 3.58 9.84
N ALA A 382 -2.47 3.26 10.93
CA ALA A 382 -2.06 3.66 12.27
C ALA A 382 -1.22 2.52 12.84
N ALA A 383 0.08 2.75 13.08
CA ALA A 383 1.02 1.71 13.49
C ALA A 383 1.88 2.16 14.67
N ASN A 384 2.21 1.22 15.56
CA ASN A 384 3.11 1.39 16.70
C ASN A 384 3.86 0.07 16.97
N GLU A 385 4.52 -0.06 18.12
CA GLU A 385 5.25 -1.26 18.51
C GLU A 385 4.39 -2.52 18.74
N LYS A 386 3.08 -2.39 18.96
CA LYS A 386 2.16 -3.51 19.20
C LYS A 386 1.53 -4.05 17.91
N GLY A 387 1.44 -3.23 16.88
CA GLY A 387 0.86 -3.63 15.60
C GLY A 387 0.50 -2.43 14.72
N PHE A 388 -0.35 -2.69 13.72
CA PHE A 388 -0.98 -1.66 12.91
C PHE A 388 -2.47 -1.93 12.66
N SER A 389 -3.26 -0.87 12.51
CA SER A 389 -4.64 -0.94 12.01
C SER A 389 -4.75 -0.17 10.70
N MET A 390 -5.61 -0.64 9.81
CA MET A 390 -5.89 0.06 8.55
C MET A 390 -6.86 1.21 8.83
N LYS A 391 -6.55 2.39 8.31
CA LYS A 391 -7.37 3.61 8.44
C LYS A 391 -7.90 4.12 7.10
N GLY A 392 -7.57 3.42 6.02
CA GLY A 392 -8.05 3.71 4.69
C GLY A 392 -7.16 3.07 3.64
N LYS A 393 -7.67 2.94 2.43
CA LYS A 393 -6.89 2.51 1.27
C LYS A 393 -7.45 3.08 -0.02
N LEU A 394 -6.64 3.09 -1.06
CA LEU A 394 -7.06 3.36 -2.43
C LEU A 394 -6.28 2.44 -3.38
N GLN A 395 -6.82 2.20 -4.56
CA GLN A 395 -6.12 1.54 -5.65
C GLN A 395 -5.73 2.60 -6.68
N ILE A 396 -4.44 2.74 -6.99
CA ILE A 396 -4.00 3.63 -8.07
C ILE A 396 -4.57 3.10 -9.39
N PRO A 397 -5.31 3.90 -10.17
CA PRO A 397 -5.83 3.48 -11.46
C PRO A 397 -4.71 3.08 -12.43
N GLY A 398 -4.90 1.96 -13.14
CA GLY A 398 -3.92 1.45 -14.10
C GLY A 398 -2.71 0.72 -13.50
N ALA A 399 -2.52 0.81 -12.18
CA ALA A 399 -1.45 0.10 -11.49
C ALA A 399 -1.72 -1.42 -11.39
N GLY A 400 -0.64 -2.19 -11.22
CA GLY A 400 -0.68 -3.67 -11.20
C GLY A 400 0.61 -4.35 -11.66
N GLY A 401 1.60 -3.57 -12.11
CA GLY A 401 2.95 -4.00 -12.52
C GLY A 401 4.05 -3.50 -11.57
N ASP A 402 5.13 -2.92 -12.11
CA ASP A 402 6.26 -2.39 -11.34
C ASP A 402 5.96 -0.98 -10.76
N SER A 403 5.01 -0.92 -9.83
CA SER A 403 4.65 0.31 -9.12
C SER A 403 5.67 0.57 -8.01
N TRP A 404 6.78 1.29 -8.25
CA TRP A 404 7.84 1.50 -7.24
C TRP A 404 8.14 2.94 -6.82
N SER A 405 7.48 3.94 -7.41
CA SER A 405 7.68 5.34 -7.03
C SER A 405 7.30 5.58 -5.56
N HIS A 406 8.13 6.30 -4.81
CA HIS A 406 7.83 6.61 -3.41
C HIS A 406 6.70 7.64 -3.31
N PRO A 407 5.72 7.46 -2.40
CA PRO A 407 4.67 8.45 -2.16
C PRO A 407 5.25 9.72 -1.53
N VAL A 408 4.66 10.87 -1.82
CA VAL A 408 5.07 12.19 -1.30
C VAL A 408 3.90 12.83 -0.56
N ILE A 409 4.19 13.41 0.61
CA ILE A 409 3.23 14.20 1.38
C ILE A 409 3.82 15.60 1.54
N ALA A 410 3.20 16.57 0.87
CA ALA A 410 3.63 17.97 0.88
C ALA A 410 2.41 18.89 0.71
N ASN A 411 2.41 20.01 1.40
CA ASN A 411 1.40 21.08 1.32
C ASN A 411 -0.06 20.59 1.39
N GLY A 412 -0.33 19.62 2.26
CA GLY A 412 -1.65 19.03 2.48
C GLY A 412 -2.08 18.04 1.41
N ALA A 413 -1.17 17.61 0.53
CA ALA A 413 -1.46 16.71 -0.57
C ALA A 413 -0.65 15.41 -0.49
N LEU A 414 -1.30 14.29 -0.80
CA LEU A 414 -0.66 13.01 -1.10
C LEU A 414 -0.47 12.90 -2.61
N MET A 415 0.78 12.74 -3.04
CA MET A 415 1.15 12.63 -4.44
C MET A 415 1.65 11.23 -4.76
N LEU A 416 1.03 10.62 -5.77
CA LEU A 416 1.26 9.23 -6.17
C LEU A 416 1.62 9.20 -7.64
N ARG A 417 2.91 9.00 -7.93
CA ARG A 417 3.36 8.74 -9.30
C ARG A 417 3.20 7.27 -9.65
N GLU A 418 2.72 7.02 -10.86
CA GLU A 418 2.60 5.71 -11.47
C GLU A 418 3.00 5.81 -12.94
N GLN A 419 4.22 5.41 -13.26
CA GLN A 419 4.77 5.49 -14.62
C GLN A 419 4.66 6.93 -15.19
N ASN A 420 3.93 7.07 -16.31
CA ASN A 420 3.62 8.33 -16.98
C ASN A 420 2.56 9.20 -16.26
N SER A 421 1.96 8.69 -15.19
CA SER A 421 0.83 9.32 -14.53
C SER A 421 1.19 9.86 -13.14
N LEU A 422 0.59 10.98 -12.75
CA LEU A 422 0.67 11.53 -11.40
C LEU A 422 -0.73 11.86 -10.89
N TYR A 423 -1.05 11.35 -9.71
CA TYR A 423 -2.29 11.57 -8.99
C TYR A 423 -2.01 12.40 -7.74
N VAL A 424 -2.74 13.50 -7.56
CA VAL A 424 -2.59 14.38 -6.39
C VAL A 424 -3.90 14.45 -5.63
N HIS A 425 -3.87 13.99 -4.39
CA HIS A 425 -5.03 13.90 -3.51
C HIS A 425 -4.93 14.91 -2.36
N ASP A 426 -6.04 15.55 -2.01
CA ASP A 426 -6.14 16.40 -0.83
C ASP A 426 -6.29 15.52 0.41
N ILE A 427 -5.38 15.69 1.37
CA ILE A 427 -5.39 14.94 2.62
C ILE A 427 -5.50 15.85 3.84
N ARG A 428 -5.92 17.11 3.67
CA ARG A 428 -6.16 18.02 4.79
C ARG A 428 -7.43 17.64 5.54
N ASP A 429 -7.33 17.64 6.86
CA ASP A 429 -8.47 17.56 7.75
C ASP A 429 -8.96 18.98 8.05
N VAL A 430 -9.89 19.47 7.23
CA VAL A 430 -10.47 20.82 7.35
C VAL A 430 -11.56 20.91 8.44
N GLY A 431 -11.68 19.89 9.32
CA GLY A 431 -12.85 19.71 10.18
C GLY A 431 -14.13 19.57 9.34
N ASP A 432 -15.29 19.36 9.96
CA ASP A 432 -16.58 19.29 9.26
C ASP A 432 -16.94 20.64 8.58
N THR A 433 -16.32 20.90 7.44
CA THR A 433 -16.74 21.85 6.40
C THR A 433 -17.10 21.12 5.12
N ASN A 434 -17.23 19.78 5.18
CA ASN A 434 -18.13 19.06 4.31
C ASN A 434 -19.54 19.64 4.53
N THR A 435 -19.84 20.73 3.82
CA THR A 435 -21.16 20.90 3.21
C THR A 435 -21.51 19.53 2.67
N GLU A 436 -22.41 18.89 3.39
CA GLU A 436 -23.19 17.75 3.00
C GLU A 436 -23.22 17.61 1.48
N VAL A 437 -22.28 16.83 0.95
CA VAL A 437 -22.70 15.83 -0.03
C VAL A 437 -23.41 14.76 0.81
N LYS A 438 -24.58 15.14 1.35
CA LYS A 438 -25.68 14.22 1.60
C LYS A 438 -26.08 13.70 0.23
N ASN A 439 -25.25 12.84 -0.34
CA ASN A 439 -25.71 11.94 -1.39
C ASN A 439 -26.55 10.90 -0.67
N GLU A 440 -27.84 11.25 -0.51
CA GLU A 440 -29.02 10.39 -0.48
C GLU A 440 -28.81 8.89 -0.17
N ILE A 441 -28.17 8.56 0.96
CA ILE A 441 -28.20 7.20 1.50
C ILE A 441 -28.74 7.32 2.93
N PRO A 442 -29.92 6.74 3.21
CA PRO A 442 -30.59 6.84 4.51
C PRO A 442 -29.73 6.31 5.66
N SER A 443 -30.03 6.82 6.86
CA SER A 443 -29.29 6.58 8.09
C SER A 443 -29.25 5.08 8.45
N ALA A 444 -28.09 4.63 8.94
CA ALA A 444 -27.78 3.23 9.18
C ALA A 444 -28.46 2.70 10.45
N PHE A 445 -28.91 3.54 11.36
CA PHE A 445 -29.74 3.12 12.49
C PHE A 445 -30.94 4.03 12.66
N THR A 446 -31.89 3.64 13.50
CA THR A 446 -32.94 4.58 13.92
C THR A 446 -32.32 5.81 14.58
N ASP A 447 -32.90 7.00 14.39
CA ASP A 447 -32.42 8.27 14.98
C ASP A 447 -32.06 8.15 16.48
N THR A 448 -32.83 7.34 17.22
CA THR A 448 -32.59 7.07 18.64
C THR A 448 -31.28 6.33 18.89
N ILE A 449 -30.97 5.30 18.10
CA ILE A 449 -29.72 4.53 18.24
C ILE A 449 -28.54 5.37 17.77
N GLU A 450 -28.68 6.08 16.64
CA GLU A 450 -27.64 6.98 16.12
C GLU A 450 -27.25 8.04 17.13
N SER A 451 -28.24 8.71 17.73
CA SER A 451 -27.99 9.71 18.77
C SER A 451 -27.25 9.13 19.97
N ARG A 452 -27.53 7.88 20.37
CA ARG A 452 -26.85 7.22 21.49
C ARG A 452 -25.42 6.81 21.12
N LEU A 453 -25.20 6.26 19.94
CA LEU A 453 -23.87 5.90 19.44
C LEU A 453 -22.98 7.14 19.29
N THR A 454 -23.49 8.22 18.70
CA THR A 454 -22.79 9.50 18.57
C THR A 454 -22.44 10.09 19.94
N GLN A 455 -23.35 10.04 20.92
CA GLN A 455 -23.07 10.50 22.28
C GLN A 455 -21.95 9.70 22.97
N LEU A 456 -21.82 8.42 22.64
CA LEU A 456 -20.77 7.54 23.14
C LEU A 456 -19.47 7.60 22.31
N GLY A 457 -19.43 8.41 21.25
CA GLY A 457 -18.27 8.52 20.36
C GLY A 457 -18.00 7.24 19.58
N VAL A 458 -19.04 6.47 19.23
CA VAL A 458 -18.93 5.22 18.47
C VAL A 458 -19.12 5.50 16.99
N ASP A 459 -18.17 5.04 16.18
CA ASP A 459 -18.24 5.14 14.73
C ASP A 459 -19.27 4.14 14.16
N TYR A 460 -20.13 4.62 13.28
CA TYR A 460 -21.08 3.79 12.53
C TYR A 460 -21.24 4.28 11.09
N SER A 461 -21.60 3.36 10.20
CA SER A 461 -21.81 3.61 8.78
C SER A 461 -22.79 2.59 8.20
N SER A 462 -22.91 2.53 6.88
CA SER A 462 -23.66 1.49 6.16
C SER A 462 -22.78 0.75 5.16
N VAL A 463 -23.18 -0.45 4.72
CA VAL A 463 -22.45 -1.21 3.70
C VAL A 463 -22.27 -0.40 2.41
N GLY A 464 -23.24 0.41 1.99
CA GLY A 464 -23.12 1.22 0.78
C GLY A 464 -22.13 2.38 0.91
N GLN A 465 -21.93 2.88 2.13
CA GLN A 465 -20.84 3.78 2.44
C GLN A 465 -19.52 3.01 2.51
N HIS A 466 -19.50 1.83 3.12
CA HIS A 466 -18.30 0.98 3.28
C HIS A 466 -17.87 0.25 1.99
N HIS A 467 -18.73 0.18 0.95
CA HIS A 467 -18.52 -0.66 -0.23
C HIS A 467 -17.72 -0.02 -1.36
N ARG A 468 -17.74 1.31 -1.56
CA ARG A 468 -16.95 1.91 -2.65
C ARG A 468 -15.40 1.75 -2.46
N GLN A 469 -14.95 0.99 -1.43
CA GLN A 469 -13.63 0.98 -0.79
C GLN A 469 -12.73 -0.25 -0.99
N SER A 470 -13.18 -1.37 -1.58
CA SER A 470 -12.37 -2.60 -1.64
C SER A 470 -11.92 -2.98 -3.06
N SER A 471 -10.63 -3.30 -3.20
CA SER A 471 -10.02 -3.80 -4.44
C SER A 471 -10.51 -5.20 -4.80
N MET A 472 -10.92 -5.36 -6.06
CA MET A 472 -11.20 -6.59 -6.83
C MET A 472 -12.33 -7.52 -6.35
N PHE A 473 -12.78 -7.42 -5.09
CA PHE A 473 -13.99 -8.09 -4.63
C PHE A 473 -14.94 -7.11 -3.94
N ASP A 474 -16.19 -7.17 -4.37
CA ASP A 474 -17.26 -6.23 -4.04
C ASP A 474 -17.77 -6.50 -2.60
N ALA A 475 -17.52 -5.56 -1.66
CA ALA A 475 -18.05 -5.67 -0.29
C ALA A 475 -19.59 -5.65 -0.22
N GLU A 476 -20.30 -5.01 -1.16
CA GLU A 476 -21.75 -5.07 -1.33
C GLU A 476 -22.14 -6.51 -1.66
N LEU A 477 -21.43 -7.17 -2.57
CA LEU A 477 -21.65 -8.57 -2.92
C LEU A 477 -21.40 -9.49 -1.71
N PHE A 478 -20.32 -9.28 -0.95
CA PHE A 478 -20.06 -10.07 0.26
C PHE A 478 -21.18 -9.92 1.29
N TYR A 479 -21.64 -8.71 1.54
CA TYR A 479 -22.69 -8.43 2.52
C TYR A 479 -24.11 -8.63 1.97
N SER A 480 -24.29 -8.77 0.66
CA SER A 480 -25.60 -9.00 0.03
C SER A 480 -26.28 -10.26 0.56
N TYR A 481 -25.49 -11.26 0.97
CA TYR A 481 -25.98 -12.52 1.51
C TYR A 481 -26.36 -12.48 3.00
N LEU A 482 -26.19 -11.34 3.68
CA LEU A 482 -26.76 -11.13 5.02
C LEU A 482 -28.28 -11.23 5.00
N MET A 483 -28.93 -10.89 3.88
CA MET A 483 -30.39 -10.86 3.74
C MET A 483 -30.92 -12.03 2.89
N VAL A 484 -32.19 -12.40 3.07
CA VAL A 484 -32.82 -13.55 2.37
C VAL A 484 -33.24 -13.21 0.92
N LYS A 485 -33.42 -11.92 0.61
CA LYS A 485 -33.67 -11.36 -0.72
C LYS A 485 -33.24 -9.91 -0.70
N THR A 486 -32.56 -9.42 -1.73
CA THR A 486 -32.21 -7.99 -1.76
C THR A 486 -32.02 -7.45 -3.17
N GLU A 487 -32.68 -6.32 -3.41
CA GLU A 487 -32.20 -5.31 -4.34
C GLU A 487 -30.91 -4.69 -3.77
N LEU A 488 -29.98 -4.27 -4.64
CA LEU A 488 -28.71 -3.64 -4.27
C LEU A 488 -28.89 -2.43 -3.32
N SER A 489 -29.99 -1.68 -3.45
CA SER A 489 -30.34 -0.55 -2.58
C SER A 489 -30.43 -0.93 -1.11
N ALA A 490 -31.08 -2.06 -0.79
CA ALA A 490 -31.24 -2.51 0.60
C ALA A 490 -29.95 -3.12 1.18
N VAL A 491 -29.05 -3.64 0.34
CA VAL A 491 -27.72 -4.06 0.81
C VAL A 491 -26.92 -2.84 1.26
N ARG A 492 -27.01 -1.74 0.52
CA ARG A 492 -26.32 -0.50 0.83
C ARG A 492 -26.73 0.13 2.16
N GLU A 493 -27.94 -0.15 2.63
CA GLU A 493 -28.48 0.38 3.90
C GLU A 493 -28.12 -0.49 5.11
N ILE A 494 -27.46 -1.64 4.93
CA ILE A 494 -27.11 -2.52 6.06
C ILE A 494 -26.16 -1.77 7.01
N PRO A 495 -26.45 -1.73 8.33
CA PRO A 495 -25.65 -0.95 9.27
C PRO A 495 -24.34 -1.64 9.63
N ILE A 496 -23.29 -0.84 9.82
CA ILE A 496 -21.98 -1.26 10.33
C ILE A 496 -21.63 -0.41 11.55
N VAL A 497 -21.18 -1.04 12.62
CA VAL A 497 -20.69 -0.35 13.83
C VAL A 497 -19.26 -0.78 14.09
N SER A 498 -18.34 0.17 14.21
CA SER A 498 -16.94 -0.10 14.57
C SER A 498 -16.78 0.01 16.08
N LEU A 499 -16.27 -1.05 16.72
CA LEU A 499 -16.04 -1.06 18.17
C LEU A 499 -14.55 -0.98 18.47
N VAL A 500 -14.22 -0.47 19.66
CA VAL A 500 -12.85 -0.46 20.19
C VAL A 500 -12.90 -1.02 21.61
N GLY A 501 -11.98 -1.94 21.92
CA GLY A 501 -11.83 -2.49 23.27
C GLY A 501 -11.16 -1.49 24.21
N ASN A 502 -11.49 -1.59 25.50
CA ASN A 502 -10.75 -0.90 26.57
C ASN A 502 -9.45 -1.65 26.92
N ASP A 503 -8.65 -1.08 27.84
CA ASP A 503 -7.38 -1.68 28.28
C ASP A 503 -7.52 -3.05 28.95
N ASN A 504 -8.73 -3.41 29.39
CA ASN A 504 -9.04 -4.74 29.95
C ASN A 504 -9.44 -5.75 28.87
N GLY A 505 -9.44 -5.35 27.60
CA GLY A 505 -9.87 -6.19 26.50
C GLY A 505 -11.37 -6.46 26.52
N GLU A 506 -12.19 -5.48 26.90
CA GLU A 506 -13.66 -5.55 26.90
C GLU A 506 -14.25 -4.39 26.10
N PHE A 507 -15.46 -4.57 25.56
CA PHE A 507 -16.22 -3.45 25.03
C PHE A 507 -16.92 -2.69 26.16
N PRO A 508 -17.01 -1.34 26.10
CA PRO A 508 -17.80 -0.56 27.07
C PRO A 508 -19.24 -1.08 27.15
N SER A 509 -19.72 -1.34 28.37
CA SER A 509 -21.01 -2.03 28.58
C SER A 509 -22.19 -1.19 28.09
N GLU A 510 -22.07 0.13 28.16
CA GLU A 510 -23.06 1.09 27.66
C GLU A 510 -23.26 0.96 26.15
N ILE A 511 -22.20 0.68 25.39
CA ILE A 511 -22.28 0.47 23.94
C ILE A 511 -22.99 -0.86 23.65
N ILE A 512 -22.64 -1.92 24.38
CA ILE A 512 -23.30 -3.23 24.22
C ILE A 512 -24.79 -3.15 24.55
N GLU A 513 -25.17 -2.37 25.57
CA GLU A 513 -26.58 -2.10 25.89
C GLU A 513 -27.30 -1.40 24.72
N VAL A 514 -26.70 -0.36 24.12
CA VAL A 514 -27.25 0.30 22.92
C VAL A 514 -27.44 -0.70 21.77
N LEU A 515 -26.44 -1.54 21.50
CA LEU A 515 -26.50 -2.53 20.43
C LEU A 515 -27.53 -3.63 20.70
N SER A 516 -27.83 -3.92 21.97
CA SER A 516 -28.87 -4.88 22.33
C SER A 516 -30.29 -4.38 22.03
N ASP A 517 -30.48 -3.06 21.94
CA ASP A 517 -31.75 -2.41 21.57
C ASP A 517 -31.95 -2.33 20.04
N VAL A 518 -30.95 -2.68 19.24
CA VAL A 518 -31.03 -2.64 17.77
C VAL A 518 -31.97 -3.73 17.27
N SER A 519 -33.00 -3.32 16.51
CA SER A 519 -34.03 -4.21 15.95
C SER A 519 -33.80 -4.65 14.51
N GLN A 520 -32.74 -4.15 13.86
CA GLN A 520 -32.40 -4.44 12.47
C GLN A 520 -31.06 -5.18 12.37
N ASP A 521 -30.93 -6.09 11.41
CA ASP A 521 -29.72 -6.88 11.22
C ASP A 521 -28.52 -5.97 10.89
N PHE A 522 -27.40 -6.14 11.59
CA PHE A 522 -26.22 -5.28 11.46
C PHE A 522 -24.90 -6.06 11.49
N VAL A 523 -23.82 -5.35 11.15
CA VAL A 523 -22.44 -5.83 11.14
C VAL A 523 -21.64 -5.10 12.22
N ILE A 524 -20.78 -5.83 12.92
CA ILE A 524 -19.74 -5.22 13.76
C ILE A 524 -18.41 -5.33 13.05
N ASP A 525 -17.71 -4.20 12.95
CA ASP A 525 -16.35 -4.09 12.44
C ASP A 525 -15.35 -3.97 13.61
N LEU A 526 -14.44 -4.94 13.68
CA LEU A 526 -13.37 -5.02 14.66
C LEU A 526 -11.99 -5.02 13.99
N ALA A 527 -11.90 -4.61 12.71
CA ALA A 527 -10.69 -4.79 11.92
C ALA A 527 -9.43 -4.22 12.60
N GLY A 528 -8.39 -5.04 12.67
CA GLY A 528 -7.08 -4.70 13.23
C GLY A 528 -6.97 -4.70 14.75
N LEU A 529 -8.02 -5.10 15.49
CA LEU A 529 -7.98 -5.21 16.95
C LEU A 529 -7.25 -6.46 17.44
N ASP A 530 -6.78 -6.40 18.69
CA ASP A 530 -6.37 -7.59 19.44
C ASP A 530 -7.57 -8.15 20.21
N LEU A 531 -7.96 -9.37 19.87
CA LEU A 531 -9.23 -9.96 20.27
C LEU A 531 -9.13 -10.80 21.53
N THR A 532 -10.16 -10.72 22.38
CA THR A 532 -10.24 -11.46 23.64
C THR A 532 -11.51 -12.28 23.74
N VAL A 533 -11.52 -13.24 24.67
CA VAL A 533 -12.69 -14.07 24.97
C VAL A 533 -13.85 -13.21 25.50
N SER A 534 -13.56 -12.24 26.37
CA SER A 534 -14.58 -11.38 27.01
C SER A 534 -15.37 -10.57 25.99
N GLN A 535 -14.70 -10.02 24.97
CA GLN A 535 -15.36 -9.27 23.89
C GLN A 535 -16.48 -10.10 23.23
N PHE A 536 -16.20 -11.34 22.81
CA PHE A 536 -17.21 -12.17 22.15
C PHE A 536 -18.26 -12.72 23.11
N GLN A 537 -17.93 -12.88 24.40
CA GLN A 537 -18.95 -13.15 25.43
C GLN A 537 -19.96 -12.01 25.53
N GLN A 538 -19.53 -10.75 25.40
CA GLN A 538 -20.40 -9.57 25.39
C GLN A 538 -21.25 -9.47 24.11
N LEU A 539 -20.79 -10.01 22.98
CA LEU A 539 -21.54 -9.99 21.71
C LEU A 539 -22.62 -11.09 21.62
N ASN A 540 -22.50 -12.18 22.40
CA ASN A 540 -23.44 -13.31 22.38
C ASN A 540 -24.93 -12.94 22.53
N PRO A 541 -25.33 -11.95 23.35
CA PRO A 541 -26.73 -11.56 23.49
C PRO A 541 -27.32 -10.79 22.28
N LEU A 542 -26.48 -10.31 21.35
CA LEU A 542 -26.90 -9.45 20.25
C LEU A 542 -27.58 -10.27 19.14
N SER A 543 -28.91 -10.42 19.22
CA SER A 543 -29.70 -11.28 18.32
C SER A 543 -29.71 -10.84 16.85
N HIS A 544 -29.53 -9.54 16.61
CA HIS A 544 -29.46 -8.91 15.29
C HIS A 544 -28.05 -8.77 14.73
N LEU A 545 -27.02 -9.22 15.45
CA LEU A 545 -25.67 -9.32 14.89
C LEU A 545 -25.63 -10.41 13.81
N LYS A 546 -25.46 -10.01 12.55
CA LYS A 546 -25.40 -10.93 11.40
C LYS A 546 -24.05 -10.93 10.68
N GLY A 547 -23.26 -9.88 10.83
CA GLY A 547 -21.92 -9.83 10.24
C GLY A 547 -20.84 -9.50 11.26
N LEU A 548 -19.67 -10.13 11.08
CA LEU A 548 -18.45 -9.77 11.80
C LEU A 548 -17.33 -9.54 10.79
N ASP A 549 -16.71 -8.36 10.88
CA ASP A 549 -15.47 -8.04 10.19
C ASP A 549 -14.30 -8.09 11.17
N LEU A 550 -13.43 -9.09 11.01
CA LEU A 550 -12.27 -9.34 11.86
C LEU A 550 -10.96 -9.23 11.06
N GLN A 551 -10.96 -8.48 9.95
CA GLN A 551 -9.79 -8.35 9.10
C GLN A 551 -8.56 -7.88 9.87
N PHE A 552 -7.41 -8.53 9.65
CA PHE A 552 -6.12 -8.19 10.25
C PHE A 552 -6.09 -8.18 11.78
N CYS A 553 -7.10 -8.76 12.45
CA CYS A 553 -7.12 -8.92 13.90
C CYS A 553 -6.07 -9.92 14.39
N THR A 554 -5.62 -9.72 15.63
CA THR A 554 -4.81 -10.69 16.40
C THR A 554 -5.63 -11.29 17.53
N GLY A 555 -5.07 -12.25 18.27
CA GLY A 555 -5.76 -12.83 19.43
C GLY A 555 -6.88 -13.82 19.09
N LEU A 556 -7.00 -14.27 17.84
CA LEU A 556 -7.95 -15.31 17.40
C LEU A 556 -7.52 -16.72 17.87
N THR A 557 -7.41 -16.89 19.18
CA THR A 557 -7.13 -18.17 19.82
C THR A 557 -8.30 -19.15 19.62
N PRO A 558 -8.07 -20.46 19.81
CA PRO A 558 -9.17 -21.44 19.80
C PRO A 558 -10.31 -21.09 20.76
N ASP A 559 -10.02 -20.46 21.91
CA ASP A 559 -11.04 -20.06 22.89
C ASP A 559 -11.89 -18.89 22.36
N VAL A 560 -11.26 -17.91 21.71
CA VAL A 560 -11.97 -16.80 21.05
C VAL A 560 -12.87 -17.33 19.92
N LEU A 561 -12.34 -18.22 19.07
CA LEU A 561 -13.12 -18.86 18.01
C LEU A 561 -14.25 -19.74 18.55
N ALA A 562 -14.07 -20.36 19.72
CA ALA A 562 -15.12 -21.11 20.40
C ALA A 562 -16.27 -20.20 20.85
N GLU A 563 -15.98 -18.98 21.35
CA GLU A 563 -17.02 -17.99 21.64
C GLU A 563 -17.70 -17.49 20.36
N ILE A 564 -16.94 -17.14 19.31
CA ILE A 564 -17.49 -16.76 18.00
C ILE A 564 -18.46 -17.83 17.49
N SER A 565 -18.11 -19.11 17.65
CA SER A 565 -18.95 -20.24 17.21
C SER A 565 -20.32 -20.32 17.90
N LYS A 566 -20.54 -19.58 19.00
CA LYS A 566 -21.83 -19.48 19.71
C LYS A 566 -22.77 -18.45 19.08
N LEU A 567 -22.27 -17.58 18.20
CA LEU A 567 -23.06 -16.59 17.45
C LEU A 567 -23.85 -17.26 16.32
N LYS A 568 -24.82 -18.13 16.67
CA LYS A 568 -25.54 -18.98 15.71
C LYS A 568 -26.34 -18.23 14.64
N GLY A 569 -26.61 -16.94 14.86
CA GLY A 569 -27.27 -16.06 13.90
C GLY A 569 -26.35 -15.44 12.84
N LEU A 570 -25.03 -15.64 12.93
CA LEU A 570 -24.04 -15.02 12.05
C LEU A 570 -24.17 -15.56 10.61
N ARG A 571 -24.19 -14.65 9.64
CA ARG A 571 -24.32 -14.92 8.20
C ARG A 571 -23.10 -14.48 7.40
N ALA A 572 -22.35 -13.49 7.87
CA ALA A 572 -21.12 -13.04 7.22
C ALA A 572 -19.97 -13.00 8.23
N LEU A 573 -18.82 -13.57 7.86
CA LEU A 573 -17.61 -13.57 8.67
C LEU A 573 -16.40 -13.29 7.78
N ARG A 574 -15.76 -12.15 8.03
CA ARG A 574 -14.54 -11.75 7.33
C ARG A 574 -13.33 -11.93 8.24
N LEU A 575 -12.37 -12.73 7.80
CA LEU A 575 -11.16 -13.12 8.54
C LEU A 575 -9.89 -12.77 7.75
N ALA A 576 -9.98 -11.92 6.73
CA ALA A 576 -8.86 -11.69 5.84
C ALA A 576 -7.61 -11.19 6.60
N GLY A 577 -6.44 -11.74 6.27
CA GLY A 577 -5.16 -11.39 6.88
C GLY A 577 -5.01 -11.78 8.35
N THR A 578 -5.87 -12.64 8.89
CA THR A 578 -5.77 -13.16 10.26
C THR A 578 -4.96 -14.46 10.34
N GLU A 579 -4.63 -14.88 11.56
CA GLU A 579 -3.81 -16.08 11.86
C GLU A 579 -4.59 -17.40 11.89
N VAL A 580 -5.86 -17.42 11.45
CA VAL A 580 -6.65 -18.65 11.41
C VAL A 580 -5.97 -19.74 10.59
N SER A 581 -6.10 -20.99 11.04
CA SER A 581 -5.44 -22.16 10.46
C SER A 581 -6.43 -23.26 10.13
N ASP A 582 -5.97 -24.31 9.45
CA ASP A 582 -6.80 -25.48 9.11
C ASP A 582 -7.57 -26.05 10.32
N SER A 583 -6.97 -26.10 11.51
CA SER A 583 -7.63 -26.59 12.72
C SER A 583 -8.68 -25.62 13.29
N SER A 584 -8.54 -24.32 13.01
CA SER A 584 -9.50 -23.29 13.42
C SER A 584 -10.83 -23.39 12.66
N ILE A 585 -10.80 -23.94 11.44
CA ILE A 585 -11.98 -24.01 10.56
C ILE A 585 -13.06 -24.93 11.12
N GLU A 586 -12.70 -25.99 11.85
CA GLU A 586 -13.67 -26.85 12.54
C GLU A 586 -14.58 -26.07 13.51
N LEU A 587 -14.05 -25.01 14.14
CA LEU A 587 -14.84 -24.14 15.04
C LEU A 587 -15.73 -23.19 14.23
N ILE A 588 -15.21 -22.64 13.15
CA ILE A 588 -15.95 -21.73 12.26
C ILE A 588 -17.09 -22.46 11.56
N ALA A 589 -16.89 -23.72 11.14
CA ALA A 589 -17.90 -24.56 10.50
C ALA A 589 -19.14 -24.82 11.37
N LYS A 590 -19.05 -24.61 12.69
CA LYS A 590 -20.21 -24.67 13.63
C LYS A 590 -21.19 -23.51 13.44
N LEU A 591 -20.85 -22.50 12.65
CA LEU A 591 -21.72 -21.39 12.24
C LEU A 591 -22.56 -21.82 11.04
N THR A 592 -23.55 -22.69 11.26
CA THR A 592 -24.30 -23.33 10.18
C THR A 592 -25.19 -22.38 9.37
N SER A 593 -25.42 -21.15 9.85
CA SER A 593 -26.14 -20.08 9.13
C SER A 593 -25.22 -19.19 8.29
N LEU A 594 -23.92 -19.49 8.24
CA LEU A 594 -22.95 -18.68 7.52
C LEU A 594 -23.17 -18.80 6.02
N ARG A 595 -23.25 -17.64 5.36
CA ARG A 595 -23.49 -17.47 3.92
C ARG A 595 -22.32 -16.83 3.20
N SER A 596 -21.52 -16.04 3.91
CA SER A 596 -20.32 -15.41 3.36
C SER A 596 -19.13 -15.61 4.29
N LEU A 597 -18.07 -16.19 3.75
CA LEU A 597 -16.82 -16.45 4.45
C LEU A 597 -15.66 -15.92 3.61
N ASP A 598 -14.86 -15.05 4.22
CA ASP A 598 -13.67 -14.49 3.60
C ASP A 598 -12.43 -14.84 4.41
N LEU A 599 -11.55 -15.64 3.79
CA LEU A 599 -10.27 -16.14 4.29
C LEU A 599 -9.11 -15.60 3.43
N GLU A 600 -9.28 -14.44 2.80
CA GLU A 600 -8.26 -13.79 2.00
C GLU A 600 -6.95 -13.63 2.79
N VAL A 601 -5.84 -14.13 2.23
CA VAL A 601 -4.50 -14.09 2.82
C VAL A 601 -4.40 -14.66 4.25
N CYS A 602 -5.23 -15.64 4.60
CA CYS A 602 -5.03 -16.48 5.79
C CYS A 602 -3.96 -17.55 5.50
N GLU A 603 -2.71 -17.29 5.89
CA GLU A 603 -1.54 -18.06 5.42
C GLU A 603 -1.52 -19.54 5.86
N ASN A 604 -2.28 -19.89 6.90
CA ASN A 604 -2.33 -21.24 7.48
C ASN A 604 -3.51 -22.10 7.01
N ILE A 605 -4.15 -21.71 5.90
CA ILE A 605 -5.27 -22.43 5.27
C ILE A 605 -4.79 -23.18 4.01
N SER A 606 -5.14 -24.46 3.93
CA SER A 606 -4.81 -25.41 2.86
C SER A 606 -6.00 -26.32 2.49
N ASP A 607 -5.76 -27.32 1.65
CA ASP A 607 -6.75 -28.34 1.28
C ASP A 607 -7.40 -29.02 2.50
N VAL A 608 -6.71 -29.07 3.65
CA VAL A 608 -7.22 -29.66 4.90
C VAL A 608 -8.48 -28.96 5.39
N SER A 609 -8.62 -27.66 5.15
CA SER A 609 -9.82 -26.89 5.54
C SER A 609 -11.05 -27.22 4.71
N MET A 610 -10.89 -27.70 3.47
CA MET A 610 -11.98 -27.76 2.49
C MET A 610 -13.11 -28.74 2.88
N PRO A 611 -12.84 -29.96 3.39
CA PRO A 611 -13.90 -30.84 3.87
C PRO A 611 -14.81 -30.18 4.90
N GLU A 612 -14.22 -29.46 5.87
CA GLU A 612 -14.98 -28.73 6.90
C GLU A 612 -15.76 -27.55 6.31
N ILE A 613 -15.13 -26.77 5.40
CA ILE A 613 -15.81 -25.64 4.72
C ILE A 613 -17.05 -26.12 3.98
N THR A 614 -16.95 -27.25 3.28
CA THR A 614 -18.05 -27.79 2.48
C THR A 614 -19.22 -28.33 3.33
N THR A 615 -19.09 -28.42 4.65
CA THR A 615 -20.21 -28.73 5.55
C THR A 615 -21.17 -27.56 5.75
N MET A 616 -20.75 -26.32 5.49
CA MET A 616 -21.57 -25.11 5.63
C MET A 616 -22.52 -24.94 4.44
N LYS A 617 -23.64 -25.68 4.44
CA LYS A 617 -24.56 -25.78 3.29
C LYS A 617 -25.30 -24.49 2.89
N GLU A 618 -25.29 -23.47 3.75
CA GLU A 618 -25.83 -22.14 3.42
C GLU A 618 -24.80 -21.21 2.74
N LEU A 619 -23.55 -21.65 2.56
CA LEU A 619 -22.49 -20.80 2.01
C LEU A 619 -22.76 -20.44 0.54
N ARG A 620 -22.75 -19.14 0.27
CA ARG A 620 -22.98 -18.51 -1.04
C ARG A 620 -21.77 -17.76 -1.55
N CYS A 621 -20.96 -17.21 -0.65
CA CYS A 621 -19.73 -16.51 -0.97
C CYS A 621 -18.54 -17.08 -0.19
N LEU A 622 -17.52 -17.50 -0.92
CA LEU A 622 -16.29 -18.05 -0.37
C LEU A 622 -15.08 -17.38 -1.03
N ILE A 623 -14.33 -16.62 -0.24
CA ILE A 623 -13.11 -15.96 -0.70
C ILE A 623 -11.91 -16.70 -0.11
N LEU A 624 -11.11 -17.34 -0.98
CA LEU A 624 -9.91 -18.12 -0.63
C LEU A 624 -8.67 -17.52 -1.30
N LYS A 625 -8.65 -16.20 -1.52
CA LYS A 625 -7.56 -15.50 -2.19
C LYS A 625 -6.24 -15.67 -1.46
N LYS A 626 -5.19 -16.01 -2.22
CA LYS A 626 -3.82 -16.23 -1.77
C LYS A 626 -2.84 -15.31 -2.49
N THR A 627 -1.75 -14.98 -1.82
CA THR A 627 -0.62 -14.29 -2.44
C THR A 627 0.35 -15.28 -3.07
N ALA A 628 1.24 -14.80 -3.96
CA ALA A 628 2.18 -15.67 -4.68
C ALA A 628 3.12 -16.47 -3.75
N PHE A 629 3.37 -15.98 -2.54
CA PHE A 629 4.43 -16.44 -1.65
C PHE A 629 3.95 -17.29 -0.47
N GLU A 630 2.63 -17.44 -0.30
CA GLU A 630 2.10 -18.33 0.74
C GLU A 630 2.51 -19.78 0.50
N LYS A 631 2.97 -20.44 1.57
CA LYS A 631 3.45 -21.82 1.54
C LYS A 631 2.29 -22.81 1.36
N LEU A 632 1.20 -22.58 2.09
CA LEU A 632 -0.02 -23.36 2.02
C LEU A 632 -1.00 -22.71 1.05
N LYS A 633 -1.51 -23.52 0.12
CA LYS A 633 -2.44 -23.11 -0.93
C LYS A 633 -3.47 -24.21 -1.12
N ILE A 634 -4.64 -23.82 -1.60
CA ILE A 634 -5.62 -24.76 -2.12
C ILE A 634 -5.11 -25.32 -3.45
N THR A 635 -5.26 -26.61 -3.64
CA THR A 635 -4.92 -27.35 -4.86
C THR A 635 -6.17 -27.99 -5.46
N ASP A 636 -6.01 -28.70 -6.58
CA ASP A 636 -7.09 -29.47 -7.20
C ASP A 636 -7.74 -30.48 -6.22
N THR A 637 -6.97 -30.99 -5.26
CA THR A 637 -7.46 -31.92 -4.23
C THR A 637 -8.50 -31.26 -3.32
N GLY A 638 -8.25 -30.03 -2.87
CA GLY A 638 -9.18 -29.29 -2.02
C GLY A 638 -10.50 -28.93 -2.70
N LEU A 639 -10.56 -28.97 -4.03
CA LEU A 639 -11.78 -28.65 -4.77
C LEU A 639 -12.73 -29.85 -4.94
N ALA A 640 -12.32 -31.06 -4.59
CA ALA A 640 -13.08 -32.29 -4.85
C ALA A 640 -14.52 -32.23 -4.28
N ASP A 641 -14.68 -31.67 -3.08
CA ASP A 641 -15.95 -31.59 -2.36
C ASP A 641 -16.70 -30.26 -2.55
N LEU A 642 -16.14 -29.32 -3.33
CA LEU A 642 -16.77 -28.03 -3.60
C LEU A 642 -18.21 -28.15 -4.18
N PRO A 643 -18.54 -29.14 -5.04
CA PRO A 643 -19.92 -29.34 -5.52
C PRO A 643 -20.95 -29.61 -4.44
N GLN A 644 -20.53 -29.94 -3.21
CA GLN A 644 -21.45 -30.10 -2.09
C GLN A 644 -21.99 -28.77 -1.54
N LEU A 645 -21.44 -27.63 -1.96
CA LEU A 645 -21.94 -26.29 -1.66
C LEU A 645 -22.95 -25.87 -2.74
N GLU A 646 -24.15 -26.45 -2.68
CA GLU A 646 -25.19 -26.30 -3.71
C GLU A 646 -25.76 -24.87 -3.85
N GLN A 647 -25.39 -23.95 -2.95
CA GLN A 647 -25.79 -22.54 -2.99
C GLN A 647 -24.64 -21.60 -3.34
N LEU A 648 -23.44 -22.10 -3.66
CA LEU A 648 -22.27 -21.25 -3.88
C LEU A 648 -22.44 -20.42 -5.16
N GLU A 649 -22.51 -19.10 -5.00
CA GLU A 649 -22.66 -18.13 -6.09
C GLU A 649 -21.35 -17.39 -6.39
N VAL A 650 -20.45 -17.29 -5.41
CA VAL A 650 -19.24 -16.48 -5.47
C VAL A 650 -18.05 -17.28 -4.96
N LEU A 651 -17.00 -17.38 -5.78
CA LEU A 651 -15.75 -18.04 -5.43
C LEU A 651 -14.54 -17.25 -5.93
N SER A 652 -13.61 -16.94 -5.02
CA SER A 652 -12.27 -16.51 -5.40
C SER A 652 -11.24 -17.57 -5.02
N LEU A 653 -10.51 -18.07 -6.01
CA LEU A 653 -9.35 -18.94 -5.85
C LEU A 653 -8.04 -18.21 -6.23
N TYR A 654 -8.07 -16.88 -6.30
CA TYR A 654 -6.94 -16.05 -6.69
C TYR A 654 -5.63 -16.56 -6.07
N GLY A 655 -4.60 -16.76 -6.88
CA GLY A 655 -3.24 -17.09 -6.42
C GLY A 655 -3.07 -18.48 -5.77
N ASN A 656 -4.08 -19.35 -5.80
CA ASN A 656 -3.97 -20.75 -5.36
C ASN A 656 -3.24 -21.64 -6.39
N ARG A 657 -2.93 -22.88 -6.02
CA ARG A 657 -2.26 -23.87 -6.89
C ARG A 657 -3.27 -24.82 -7.55
N VAL A 658 -4.31 -24.22 -8.12
CA VAL A 658 -5.34 -24.94 -8.87
C VAL A 658 -4.93 -24.99 -10.34
N THR A 659 -5.18 -26.11 -11.00
CA THR A 659 -4.85 -26.37 -12.41
C THR A 659 -6.09 -26.75 -13.22
N ASP A 660 -5.91 -27.13 -14.48
CA ASP A 660 -6.98 -27.62 -15.35
C ASP A 660 -7.72 -28.83 -14.75
N GLU A 661 -7.07 -29.63 -13.90
CA GLU A 661 -7.69 -30.78 -13.24
C GLU A 661 -8.80 -30.34 -12.27
N GLY A 662 -8.55 -29.34 -11.43
CA GLY A 662 -9.52 -28.81 -10.47
C GLY A 662 -10.75 -28.19 -11.13
N MET A 663 -10.65 -27.75 -12.39
CA MET A 663 -11.79 -27.21 -13.14
C MET A 663 -12.89 -28.25 -13.37
N GLN A 664 -12.58 -29.55 -13.34
CA GLN A 664 -13.58 -30.61 -13.45
C GLN A 664 -14.55 -30.64 -12.27
N SER A 665 -14.04 -30.34 -11.07
CA SER A 665 -14.87 -30.21 -9.87
C SER A 665 -15.64 -28.90 -9.91
N LEU A 666 -14.97 -27.80 -10.27
CA LEU A 666 -15.57 -26.48 -10.33
C LEU A 666 -16.71 -26.38 -11.35
N ALA A 667 -16.59 -27.05 -12.51
CA ALA A 667 -17.61 -27.10 -13.54
C ALA A 667 -18.95 -27.72 -13.07
N LYS A 668 -18.96 -28.44 -11.94
CA LYS A 668 -20.18 -28.99 -11.34
C LYS A 668 -20.92 -27.96 -10.46
N VAL A 669 -20.26 -26.88 -10.06
CA VAL A 669 -20.84 -25.79 -9.24
C VAL A 669 -21.57 -24.79 -10.14
N THR A 670 -22.61 -25.25 -10.82
CA THR A 670 -23.33 -24.48 -11.87
C THR A 670 -24.08 -23.24 -11.37
N THR A 671 -24.13 -23.04 -10.04
CA THR A 671 -24.69 -21.87 -9.37
C THR A 671 -23.76 -20.65 -9.37
N LEU A 672 -22.49 -20.80 -9.75
CA LEU A 672 -21.51 -19.72 -9.75
C LEU A 672 -21.91 -18.57 -10.70
N ARG A 673 -21.85 -17.36 -10.16
CA ARG A 673 -22.09 -16.07 -10.83
C ARG A 673 -20.81 -15.24 -10.88
N VAL A 674 -19.98 -15.31 -9.85
CA VAL A 674 -18.69 -14.61 -9.79
C VAL A 674 -17.59 -15.63 -9.54
N LEU A 675 -16.60 -15.66 -10.44
CA LEU A 675 -15.49 -16.59 -10.37
C LEU A 675 -14.16 -15.88 -10.64
N ASP A 676 -13.27 -15.90 -9.65
CA ASP A 676 -11.91 -15.38 -9.78
C ASP A 676 -10.88 -16.51 -9.75
N LEU A 677 -10.23 -16.70 -10.90
CA LEU A 677 -9.17 -17.68 -11.16
C LEU A 677 -7.86 -16.97 -11.54
N SER A 678 -7.70 -15.72 -11.13
CA SER A 678 -6.48 -14.96 -11.39
C SER A 678 -5.27 -15.61 -10.70
N LEU A 679 -4.12 -15.61 -11.37
CA LEU A 679 -2.85 -16.19 -10.86
C LEU A 679 -2.94 -17.67 -10.43
N VAL A 680 -3.84 -18.46 -11.02
CA VAL A 680 -3.87 -19.93 -10.87
C VAL A 680 -3.30 -20.62 -12.12
N GLY A 681 -2.92 -21.89 -12.01
CA GLY A 681 -2.21 -22.65 -13.05
C GLY A 681 -3.09 -23.26 -14.14
N ILE A 682 -4.10 -22.56 -14.66
CA ILE A 682 -4.99 -23.08 -15.72
C ILE A 682 -4.53 -22.70 -17.14
N SER A 683 -5.06 -23.39 -18.14
CA SER A 683 -4.82 -23.12 -19.57
C SER A 683 -6.15 -22.98 -20.32
N ASP A 684 -6.09 -22.88 -21.65
CA ASP A 684 -7.27 -22.94 -22.51
C ASP A 684 -8.15 -24.18 -22.21
N ASN A 685 -7.55 -25.31 -21.82
CA ASN A 685 -8.29 -26.54 -21.49
C ASN A 685 -9.10 -26.40 -20.19
N GLY A 686 -8.53 -25.77 -19.16
CA GLY A 686 -9.24 -25.46 -17.93
C GLY A 686 -10.44 -24.56 -18.18
N VAL A 687 -10.26 -23.48 -18.94
CA VAL A 687 -11.38 -22.59 -19.32
C VAL A 687 -12.45 -23.34 -20.13
N THR A 688 -12.04 -24.20 -21.07
CA THR A 688 -12.97 -25.04 -21.83
C THR A 688 -13.82 -25.95 -20.93
N THR A 689 -13.22 -26.47 -19.86
CA THR A 689 -13.89 -27.35 -18.88
C THR A 689 -15.00 -26.61 -18.12
N LEU A 690 -14.91 -25.28 -17.99
CA LEU A 690 -15.90 -24.44 -17.30
C LEU A 690 -17.15 -24.15 -18.14
N ALA A 691 -17.26 -24.67 -19.37
CA ALA A 691 -18.44 -24.48 -20.23
C ALA A 691 -19.80 -24.69 -19.53
N PRO A 692 -19.98 -25.61 -18.55
CA PRO A 692 -21.27 -25.75 -17.85
C PRO A 692 -21.70 -24.55 -16.99
N LEU A 693 -20.81 -23.60 -16.64
CA LEU A 693 -21.08 -22.46 -15.75
C LEU A 693 -21.83 -21.32 -16.46
N GLN A 694 -23.02 -21.60 -16.97
CA GLN A 694 -23.81 -20.70 -17.81
C GLN A 694 -24.40 -19.49 -17.07
N GLN A 695 -24.29 -19.45 -15.73
CA GLN A 695 -24.76 -18.34 -14.88
C GLN A 695 -23.67 -17.30 -14.57
N LEU A 696 -22.44 -17.46 -15.10
CA LEU A 696 -21.34 -16.53 -14.83
C LEU A 696 -21.66 -15.11 -15.33
N GLU A 697 -21.65 -14.17 -14.40
CA GLU A 697 -21.75 -12.73 -14.60
C GLU A 697 -20.38 -12.06 -14.55
N GLU A 698 -19.44 -12.60 -13.75
CA GLU A 698 -18.09 -12.07 -13.63
C GLU A 698 -17.05 -13.18 -13.67
N LEU A 699 -16.03 -12.99 -14.51
CA LEU A 699 -14.93 -13.92 -14.68
C LEU A 699 -13.59 -13.19 -14.71
N TYR A 700 -12.73 -13.50 -13.74
CA TYR A 700 -11.39 -12.91 -13.61
C TYR A 700 -10.31 -13.94 -13.89
N LEU A 701 -9.46 -13.65 -14.89
CA LEU A 701 -8.41 -14.54 -15.38
C LEU A 701 -7.07 -13.79 -15.55
N LEU A 702 -6.70 -12.96 -14.56
CA LEU A 702 -5.47 -12.17 -14.62
C LEU A 702 -4.22 -13.06 -14.58
N TYR A 703 -3.26 -12.71 -15.43
CA TYR A 703 -1.91 -13.24 -15.49
C TYR A 703 -0.87 -12.12 -15.28
N ASN A 704 0.18 -12.39 -14.50
CA ASN A 704 1.34 -11.52 -14.39
C ASN A 704 2.61 -12.26 -14.87
N THR A 705 3.37 -11.63 -15.77
CA THR A 705 4.63 -12.18 -16.28
C THR A 705 5.66 -12.28 -15.15
N GLY A 706 6.13 -13.49 -14.85
CA GLY A 706 7.11 -13.77 -13.79
C GLY A 706 6.63 -14.73 -12.70
N PHE A 707 5.34 -15.06 -12.68
CA PHE A 707 4.75 -16.05 -11.77
C PHE A 707 3.94 -17.12 -12.55
N ALA A 708 3.61 -18.23 -11.87
CA ALA A 708 2.63 -19.19 -12.39
C ALA A 708 1.25 -18.52 -12.52
N GLY A 709 0.53 -18.75 -13.61
CA GLY A 709 -0.78 -18.16 -13.87
C GLY A 709 -1.33 -18.61 -15.23
N PRO A 710 -2.53 -18.15 -15.64
CA PRO A 710 -3.27 -18.80 -16.71
C PRO A 710 -2.66 -18.54 -18.11
N LEU A 711 -2.28 -19.60 -18.81
CA LEU A 711 -1.69 -19.54 -20.15
C LEU A 711 -2.78 -19.51 -21.22
N LEU A 712 -3.46 -18.37 -21.33
CA LEU A 712 -4.63 -18.22 -22.21
C LEU A 712 -4.26 -17.71 -23.59
N SER A 713 -4.84 -18.33 -24.61
CA SER A 713 -4.78 -17.92 -26.02
C SER A 713 -6.19 -17.65 -26.56
N ASP A 714 -6.28 -17.28 -27.83
CA ASP A 714 -7.57 -17.05 -28.52
C ASP A 714 -8.52 -18.27 -28.44
N ARG A 715 -8.00 -19.49 -28.18
CA ARG A 715 -8.83 -20.70 -28.00
C ARG A 715 -9.77 -20.60 -26.79
N SER A 716 -9.28 -20.08 -25.66
CA SER A 716 -10.11 -19.92 -24.45
C SER A 716 -11.33 -19.02 -24.69
N VAL A 717 -11.21 -18.04 -25.60
CA VAL A 717 -12.26 -17.06 -25.86
C VAL A 717 -13.48 -17.68 -26.54
N ALA A 718 -13.31 -18.81 -27.26
CA ALA A 718 -14.44 -19.54 -27.83
C ALA A 718 -15.43 -19.99 -26.75
N THR A 719 -14.93 -20.55 -25.64
CA THR A 719 -15.77 -20.94 -24.49
C THR A 719 -16.26 -19.71 -23.72
N ILE A 720 -15.41 -18.70 -23.50
CA ILE A 720 -15.83 -17.48 -22.79
C ILE A 720 -17.00 -16.80 -23.50
N ALA A 721 -17.02 -16.81 -24.83
CA ALA A 721 -18.11 -16.27 -25.63
C ALA A 721 -19.46 -16.99 -25.41
N GLU A 722 -19.47 -18.20 -24.84
CA GLU A 722 -20.68 -18.93 -24.49
C GLU A 722 -21.34 -18.43 -23.20
N PHE A 723 -20.60 -17.76 -22.31
CA PHE A 723 -21.12 -17.22 -21.04
C PHE A 723 -21.96 -15.94 -21.28
N LYS A 724 -23.22 -16.13 -21.73
CA LYS A 724 -24.10 -15.03 -22.17
C LYS A 724 -24.53 -14.06 -21.05
N GLN A 725 -24.27 -14.39 -19.80
CA GLN A 725 -24.60 -13.54 -18.64
C GLN A 725 -23.44 -12.60 -18.25
N LEU A 726 -22.25 -12.73 -18.85
CA LEU A 726 -21.07 -11.94 -18.47
C LEU A 726 -21.29 -10.43 -18.59
N LYS A 727 -21.04 -9.75 -17.47
CA LYS A 727 -20.97 -8.30 -17.29
C LYS A 727 -19.54 -7.82 -17.08
N GLN A 728 -18.72 -8.59 -16.37
CA GLN A 728 -17.30 -8.26 -16.13
C GLN A 728 -16.38 -9.38 -16.58
N LEU A 729 -15.32 -9.03 -17.31
CA LEU A 729 -14.34 -9.98 -17.80
C LEU A 729 -12.92 -9.41 -17.67
N SER A 730 -12.03 -10.12 -16.99
CA SER A 730 -10.61 -9.79 -16.94
C SER A 730 -9.78 -10.84 -17.66
N LEU A 731 -9.03 -10.41 -18.68
CA LEU A 731 -8.10 -11.22 -19.47
C LEU A 731 -6.69 -10.59 -19.45
N VAL A 732 -6.36 -9.89 -18.36
CA VAL A 732 -5.07 -9.21 -18.18
C VAL A 732 -3.92 -10.21 -18.32
N GLY A 733 -2.89 -9.83 -19.08
CA GLY A 733 -1.68 -10.64 -19.31
C GLY A 733 -1.89 -11.86 -20.23
N SER A 734 -3.08 -12.08 -20.77
CA SER A 734 -3.36 -13.19 -21.70
C SER A 734 -2.67 -13.00 -23.06
N LYS A 735 -2.43 -14.09 -23.79
CA LYS A 735 -1.81 -14.06 -25.12
C LYS A 735 -2.84 -13.90 -26.26
N ILE A 736 -4.06 -13.47 -25.95
CA ILE A 736 -5.13 -13.26 -26.94
C ILE A 736 -4.78 -12.12 -27.90
N THR A 737 -5.22 -12.25 -29.14
CA THR A 737 -4.94 -11.34 -30.25
C THR A 737 -6.24 -10.77 -30.83
N ASN A 738 -6.13 -9.96 -31.88
CA ASN A 738 -7.31 -9.46 -32.59
C ASN A 738 -8.22 -10.56 -33.16
N THR A 739 -7.76 -11.82 -33.24
CA THR A 739 -8.59 -12.97 -33.63
C THR A 739 -9.80 -13.16 -32.71
N SER A 740 -9.66 -12.78 -31.44
CA SER A 740 -10.72 -12.89 -30.42
C SER A 740 -11.75 -11.76 -30.45
N VAL A 741 -11.53 -10.70 -31.24
CA VAL A 741 -12.34 -9.47 -31.20
C VAL A 741 -13.81 -9.72 -31.54
N GLU A 742 -14.10 -10.54 -32.55
CA GLU A 742 -15.49 -10.84 -32.94
C GLU A 742 -16.23 -11.57 -31.81
N SER A 743 -15.60 -12.58 -31.22
CA SER A 743 -16.15 -13.35 -30.10
C SER A 743 -16.41 -12.47 -28.87
N LEU A 744 -15.44 -11.63 -28.49
CA LEU A 744 -15.57 -10.68 -27.38
C LEU A 744 -16.69 -9.65 -27.65
N SER A 745 -16.77 -9.16 -28.89
CA SER A 745 -17.84 -8.24 -29.32
C SER A 745 -19.23 -8.87 -29.28
N GLY A 746 -19.31 -10.21 -29.24
CA GLY A 746 -20.54 -10.98 -29.08
C GLY A 746 -21.11 -10.99 -27.66
N LEU A 747 -20.33 -10.59 -26.64
CA LEU A 747 -20.75 -10.54 -25.24
C LEU A 747 -21.59 -9.27 -24.98
N LYS A 748 -22.85 -9.28 -25.42
CA LYS A 748 -23.71 -8.08 -25.43
C LYS A 748 -24.11 -7.51 -24.07
N ARG A 749 -23.82 -8.23 -22.98
CA ARG A 749 -24.08 -7.79 -21.60
C ARG A 749 -22.83 -7.25 -20.91
N LEU A 750 -21.69 -7.24 -21.59
CA LEU A 750 -20.43 -6.83 -21.01
C LEU A 750 -20.44 -5.33 -20.72
N GLU A 751 -20.22 -4.98 -19.46
CA GLU A 751 -20.15 -3.63 -18.92
C GLU A 751 -18.69 -3.20 -18.73
N LYS A 752 -17.81 -4.15 -18.38
CA LYS A 752 -16.38 -3.91 -18.16
C LYS A 752 -15.52 -5.03 -18.71
N ILE A 753 -14.43 -4.67 -19.38
CA ILE A 753 -13.41 -5.60 -19.85
C ILE A 753 -12.00 -5.08 -19.58
N GLN A 754 -11.14 -5.95 -19.03
CA GLN A 754 -9.74 -5.65 -18.75
C GLN A 754 -8.83 -6.46 -19.68
N LEU A 755 -8.02 -5.75 -20.47
CA LEU A 755 -7.19 -6.29 -21.55
C LEU A 755 -5.73 -5.85 -21.45
N GLN A 756 -5.32 -5.30 -20.29
CA GLN A 756 -3.95 -4.87 -20.05
C GLN A 756 -2.97 -6.00 -20.31
N TYR A 757 -1.83 -5.67 -20.92
CA TYR A 757 -0.78 -6.63 -21.28
C TYR A 757 -1.22 -7.78 -22.21
N SER A 758 -2.41 -7.72 -22.81
CA SER A 758 -2.80 -8.62 -23.90
C SER A 758 -2.22 -8.21 -25.25
N ARG A 759 -2.30 -9.11 -26.25
CA ARG A 759 -1.83 -8.85 -27.63
C ARG A 759 -2.92 -8.29 -28.56
N ILE A 760 -4.09 -7.90 -28.02
CA ILE A 760 -5.06 -7.09 -28.78
C ILE A 760 -4.48 -5.69 -28.96
N ASN A 761 -4.39 -5.25 -30.21
CA ASN A 761 -3.84 -3.94 -30.56
C ASN A 761 -4.93 -2.85 -30.59
N ALA A 762 -4.54 -1.61 -30.89
CA ALA A 762 -5.46 -0.47 -30.92
C ALA A 762 -6.64 -0.63 -31.89
N ASP A 763 -6.46 -1.31 -33.04
CA ASP A 763 -7.57 -1.59 -33.97
C ASP A 763 -8.58 -2.55 -33.35
N GLY A 764 -8.10 -3.59 -32.68
CA GLY A 764 -8.96 -4.56 -31.99
C GLY A 764 -9.77 -3.90 -30.87
N ILE A 765 -9.14 -3.01 -30.09
CA ILE A 765 -9.83 -2.23 -29.05
C ILE A 765 -10.91 -1.32 -29.65
N ARG A 766 -10.60 -0.59 -30.73
CA ARG A 766 -11.59 0.23 -31.45
C ARG A 766 -12.76 -0.59 -31.94
N ALA A 767 -12.51 -1.79 -32.47
CA ALA A 767 -13.56 -2.70 -32.94
C ALA A 767 -14.46 -3.20 -31.79
N ILE A 768 -13.88 -3.57 -30.64
CA ILE A 768 -14.65 -3.94 -29.44
C ILE A 768 -15.50 -2.75 -28.97
N GLN A 769 -14.91 -1.56 -28.83
CA GLN A 769 -15.65 -0.36 -28.41
C GLN A 769 -16.77 0.01 -29.39
N ALA A 770 -16.53 -0.13 -30.69
CA ALA A 770 -17.56 0.14 -31.71
C ALA A 770 -18.74 -0.86 -31.61
N ALA A 771 -18.45 -2.13 -31.30
CA ALA A 771 -19.47 -3.16 -31.17
C ALA A 771 -20.20 -3.14 -29.82
N LEU A 772 -19.56 -2.60 -28.78
CA LEU A 772 -20.06 -2.47 -27.41
C LEU A 772 -19.83 -1.03 -26.90
N PRO A 773 -20.60 -0.02 -27.37
CA PRO A 773 -20.28 1.39 -27.11
C PRO A 773 -20.20 1.81 -25.65
N ALA A 774 -20.94 1.13 -24.77
CA ALA A 774 -21.02 1.44 -23.35
C ALA A 774 -20.02 0.65 -22.47
N VAL A 775 -19.24 -0.27 -23.05
CA VAL A 775 -18.29 -1.08 -22.27
C VAL A 775 -17.11 -0.21 -21.84
N LEU A 776 -16.72 -0.32 -20.57
CA LEU A 776 -15.48 0.24 -20.06
C LEU A 776 -14.32 -0.71 -20.41
N ILE A 777 -13.40 -0.26 -21.26
CA ILE A 777 -12.21 -1.01 -21.66
C ILE A 777 -10.99 -0.46 -20.93
N ASN A 778 -10.34 -1.28 -20.10
CA ASN A 778 -9.03 -0.98 -19.56
C ASN A 778 -7.97 -1.70 -20.42
N LYS A 779 -7.07 -0.95 -21.07
CA LYS A 779 -6.05 -1.51 -21.98
C LYS A 779 -4.64 -1.25 -21.48
#